data_AF-A0A9Q1DVB9-F1
#
_entry.id   AF-A0A9Q1DVB9-F1
#
_cell.length_a   1.000
_cell.length_b   1.000
_cell.length_c   1.000
_cell.angle_alpha   90.00
_cell.angle_beta   90.00
_cell.angle_gamma   90.00
#
_symmetry.space_group_name_H-M   'P 1'
#
loop_
_entity.id
_entity.type
_entity.pdbx_description
1 polymer ?
#
loop_
_entity_poly.entity_id
_entity_poly.type
_entity_poly.pdbx_seq_one_letter_code
_entity_poly.pdbx_strand_id
1 'polypeptide(L)'
;MVQWVALPPHSKEVLGSNPRRPGPLCAEFACSPRVCCTYIEIEQAPHTYAVVLSRPAWLWGAEMGANEHQVCIGNEAVWSREEASAEEALLGMDLVRLGLDRADSAQKAVDVIAELLEKYGQGGNCIENKSSFNYHNSFLISDRTEAWILETSGKYWAAEKVEEGYRNISNLYSITTKIDREHPEMREYARSQGWWDEKAEFNFAEVYSHMDTDRIEAAVRRYCEGRKLLEKRRITAEAMMGILRDKDSGINKQGMFMTRGSMVSVVPKNPCLPGVHYFTGTPDPERSVFKPFIFVEDIKQLKMTCSPCFGQDDPVKMKPRFQSKPDRRHPLFLKHAVVAAIIETKECHVAGYSSASPWSCARPTRSSQSTSSLPRKVSTTVPSPHLCVRGRIHHNHYTEMRERERKSTATEGQRVVFGKNSDRPCDEVQEVVYFPAADHAAGKKMECTYIEMEQAPHTYAVVLSRPAWLWGAEMGANEHQVCIGNEAVWGREEASAEEALLGMDLVRLGLERADNAQKAVDVIAELLEKYGQGGNCMEDESIFTYHNSFLISDRTEAWVLETSGKYWAAEKVDEGYRNISNQYSITTKIDREHPEMREYARSQGWWDEKAQFNFAEVYSYMNTARIEASGSRYCEGRKLLERNKGQITAETMMGILRDKDSGINMEGMFMTTGSMVSVVPKNPCLPGVHYFTGTPDPERSVFKPFIFVEDIKQLKMTCSPSFGQDDPVKRKPRFQSKPDRRHPLFLKHAVVAAIIETTKERGNRIVENMRKLEKDKMAEMEKHLSSGLEDSTSVVHLFSKTIEEELKVYSK
;
A
#
# COMPACT_ATOMS: atom_id res chain seq x y z
N MET A 1 -8.58 6.69 -3.38
CA MET A 1 -9.32 5.40 -3.40
C MET A 1 -10.43 5.37 -4.46
N VAL A 2 -10.49 4.36 -5.35
CA VAL A 2 -11.62 4.13 -6.27
C VAL A 2 -12.59 3.12 -5.63
N GLN A 3 -13.86 3.49 -5.52
CA GLN A 3 -14.93 2.78 -4.83
C GLN A 3 -15.94 2.19 -5.80
N TRP A 4 -16.62 1.15 -5.33
CA TRP A 4 -17.69 0.47 -6.05
C TRP A 4 -19.00 0.67 -5.34
N VAL A 5 -19.91 1.36 -5.98
CA VAL A 5 -21.19 1.73 -5.40
C VAL A 5 -22.30 1.28 -6.33
N ALA A 6 -23.26 0.54 -5.79
CA ALA A 6 -24.53 0.26 -6.44
C ALA A 6 -25.60 1.18 -5.85
N LEU A 7 -26.20 2.04 -6.66
CA LEU A 7 -27.26 2.97 -6.26
C LEU A 7 -28.61 2.48 -6.79
N PRO A 8 -29.68 2.43 -5.98
CA PRO A 8 -31.03 2.08 -6.44
C PRO A 8 -31.69 3.25 -7.21
N PRO A 9 -32.70 2.99 -8.04
CA PRO A 9 -33.40 4.02 -8.80
C PRO A 9 -34.26 4.90 -7.87
N HIS A 10 -34.43 6.17 -8.24
CA HIS A 10 -35.36 7.09 -7.58
C HIS A 10 -36.64 7.27 -8.41
N SER A 11 -37.80 6.95 -7.83
CA SER A 11 -39.12 7.25 -8.39
C SER A 11 -39.94 8.14 -7.46
N LYS A 12 -40.73 9.08 -8.02
CA LYS A 12 -41.68 9.93 -7.24
C LYS A 12 -42.87 9.15 -6.68
N GLU A 13 -43.06 7.88 -7.05
CA GLU A 13 -44.23 7.07 -6.67
C GLU A 13 -43.84 5.89 -5.77
N VAL A 14 -43.62 6.16 -4.48
CA VAL A 14 -43.74 5.13 -3.43
C VAL A 14 -44.63 5.67 -2.32
N LEU A 15 -45.92 5.82 -2.63
CA LEU A 15 -46.98 6.00 -1.64
C LEU A 15 -47.64 4.63 -1.40
N GLY A 16 -47.34 4.02 -0.25
CA GLY A 16 -48.16 2.95 0.31
C GLY A 16 -47.44 1.66 0.68
N SER A 17 -46.61 1.67 1.72
CA SER A 17 -46.57 0.60 2.75
C SER A 17 -45.47 0.85 3.81
N ASN A 18 -45.92 1.03 5.05
CA ASN A 18 -45.24 0.84 6.34
C ASN A 18 -43.74 1.29 6.49
N PRO A 19 -43.44 2.38 7.22
CA PRO A 19 -42.11 2.94 7.31
C PRO A 19 -41.26 2.21 8.37
N ARG A 20 -40.37 1.30 7.95
CA ARG A 20 -39.27 0.81 8.78
C ARG A 20 -37.92 0.98 8.05
N ARG A 21 -37.28 2.12 8.36
CA ARG A 21 -35.85 2.47 8.19
C ARG A 21 -35.20 2.18 6.82
N PRO A 22 -35.26 3.13 5.86
CA PRO A 22 -34.29 3.20 4.76
C PRO A 22 -32.93 3.74 5.26
N GLY A 23 -31.83 3.31 4.63
CA GLY A 23 -30.45 3.71 4.97
C GLY A 23 -30.05 5.11 4.45
N PRO A 24 -28.85 5.62 4.82
CA PRO A 24 -28.51 7.06 4.70
C PRO A 24 -28.46 7.63 3.28
N LEU A 25 -28.20 6.82 2.25
CA LEU A 25 -28.27 7.27 0.84
C LEU A 25 -29.66 7.16 0.22
N CYS A 26 -30.60 6.41 0.79
CA CYS A 26 -31.99 6.44 0.30
C CYS A 26 -32.78 7.65 0.80
N ALA A 27 -32.29 8.33 1.85
CA ALA A 27 -33.00 9.46 2.46
C ALA A 27 -32.73 10.80 1.74
N GLU A 28 -31.54 11.02 1.17
CA GLU A 28 -31.20 12.27 0.46
C GLU A 28 -31.86 12.41 -0.91
N PHE A 29 -32.11 11.28 -1.58
CA PHE A 29 -32.57 11.29 -2.96
C PHE A 29 -34.08 11.53 -3.06
N ALA A 30 -34.86 11.21 -2.02
CA ALA A 30 -36.32 11.08 -2.12
C ALA A 30 -37.12 12.39 -2.32
N CYS A 31 -36.54 13.58 -2.09
CA CYS A 31 -37.31 14.84 -2.05
C CYS A 31 -36.57 16.16 -2.45
N SER A 32 -35.29 16.14 -2.85
CA SER A 32 -34.56 17.38 -3.18
C SER A 32 -34.76 17.81 -4.65
N PRO A 33 -35.02 19.11 -4.95
CA PRO A 33 -35.09 19.60 -6.32
C PRO A 33 -33.72 19.70 -7.01
N ARG A 34 -32.63 19.55 -6.27
CA ARG A 34 -31.24 19.63 -6.77
C ARG A 34 -30.44 18.38 -6.42
N VAL A 35 -29.46 18.07 -7.26
CA VAL A 35 -28.49 16.98 -7.07
C VAL A 35 -27.07 17.55 -6.98
N CYS A 36 -26.31 17.06 -6.01
CA CYS A 36 -24.90 17.40 -5.84
C CYS A 36 -24.04 16.79 -6.96
N CYS A 37 -23.21 17.62 -7.57
CA CYS A 37 -22.04 17.22 -8.36
C CYS A 37 -20.79 17.54 -7.54
N THR A 38 -19.60 17.34 -8.12
CA THR A 38 -18.35 17.50 -7.36
C THR A 38 -18.18 18.92 -6.83
N TYR A 39 -18.35 19.92 -7.68
CA TYR A 39 -18.20 21.34 -7.32
C TYR A 39 -19.50 22.12 -7.28
N ILE A 40 -20.47 21.75 -8.12
CA ILE A 40 -21.72 22.49 -8.28
C ILE A 40 -22.94 21.64 -7.91
N GLU A 41 -24.08 22.28 -7.73
CA GLU A 41 -25.39 21.61 -7.67
C GLU A 41 -26.19 21.90 -8.94
N ILE A 42 -26.83 20.88 -9.50
CA ILE A 42 -27.67 21.02 -10.70
C ILE A 42 -29.12 20.58 -10.42
N GLU A 43 -30.01 20.83 -11.36
CA GLU A 43 -31.41 20.37 -11.27
C GLU A 43 -31.47 18.84 -11.24
N GLN A 44 -32.31 18.30 -10.34
CA GLN A 44 -32.53 16.86 -10.23
C GLN A 44 -33.45 16.36 -11.35
N ALA A 45 -33.13 15.18 -11.90
CA ALA A 45 -33.95 14.55 -12.93
C ALA A 45 -35.24 13.96 -12.32
N PRO A 46 -36.36 13.94 -13.07
CA PRO A 46 -37.62 13.37 -12.58
C PRO A 46 -37.56 11.86 -12.34
N HIS A 47 -36.64 11.17 -13.02
CA HIS A 47 -36.38 9.74 -12.90
C HIS A 47 -34.88 9.48 -12.97
N THR A 48 -34.40 8.49 -12.22
CA THR A 48 -33.01 8.00 -12.32
C THR A 48 -32.96 6.48 -12.36
N TYR A 49 -31.95 5.94 -13.01
CA TYR A 49 -31.72 4.50 -13.14
C TYR A 49 -30.76 3.99 -12.08
N ALA A 50 -30.85 2.70 -11.75
CA ALA A 50 -29.90 2.04 -10.88
C ALA A 50 -28.53 1.96 -11.57
N VAL A 51 -27.46 2.33 -10.87
CA VAL A 51 -26.10 2.36 -11.41
C VAL A 51 -25.12 1.57 -10.57
N VAL A 52 -24.09 1.02 -11.22
CA VAL A 52 -22.87 0.52 -10.61
C VAL A 52 -21.70 1.37 -11.09
N LEU A 53 -21.01 2.02 -10.15
CA LEU A 53 -19.99 3.02 -10.45
C LEU A 53 -18.62 2.62 -9.88
N SER A 54 -17.57 2.96 -10.62
CA SER A 54 -16.19 2.98 -10.15
C SER A 54 -15.75 4.45 -10.02
N ARG A 55 -15.64 4.95 -8.79
CA ARG A 55 -15.39 6.39 -8.54
C ARG A 55 -14.33 6.68 -7.48
N PRO A 56 -13.51 7.74 -7.62
CA PRO A 56 -12.74 8.28 -6.52
C PRO A 56 -13.61 8.69 -5.33
N ALA A 57 -13.16 8.42 -4.11
CA ALA A 57 -13.95 8.66 -2.89
C ALA A 57 -14.39 10.12 -2.71
N TRP A 58 -13.56 11.07 -3.17
CA TRP A 58 -13.77 12.53 -3.03
C TRP A 58 -14.75 13.12 -4.05
N LEU A 59 -15.04 12.42 -5.16
CA LEU A 59 -15.88 12.89 -6.26
C LEU A 59 -17.33 12.44 -6.10
N TRP A 60 -18.30 13.29 -6.45
CA TRP A 60 -19.67 12.84 -6.66
C TRP A 60 -19.84 12.08 -7.99
N GLY A 61 -18.96 12.31 -8.96
CA GLY A 61 -18.92 11.62 -10.24
C GLY A 61 -18.34 10.20 -10.20
N ALA A 62 -17.98 9.65 -11.37
CA ALA A 62 -17.34 8.36 -11.56
C ALA A 62 -16.39 8.36 -12.76
N GLU A 63 -15.37 7.51 -12.78
CA GLU A 63 -14.49 7.34 -13.95
C GLU A 63 -15.13 6.38 -14.98
N MET A 64 -15.93 5.44 -14.49
CA MET A 64 -16.62 4.45 -15.31
C MET A 64 -17.76 3.79 -14.54
N GLY A 65 -18.70 3.21 -15.27
CA GLY A 65 -19.81 2.48 -14.68
C GLY A 65 -20.75 1.86 -15.70
N ALA A 66 -21.79 1.22 -15.18
CA ALA A 66 -22.92 0.74 -15.95
C ALA A 66 -24.24 0.99 -15.21
N ASN A 67 -25.37 0.94 -15.92
CA ASN A 67 -26.70 1.04 -15.32
C ASN A 67 -27.58 -0.19 -15.58
N GLU A 68 -28.76 -0.24 -14.96
CA GLU A 68 -29.70 -1.35 -15.09
C GLU A 68 -30.17 -1.59 -16.53
N HIS A 69 -30.18 -0.55 -17.36
CA HIS A 69 -30.45 -0.62 -18.80
C HIS A 69 -29.27 -1.11 -19.63
N GLN A 70 -28.16 -1.48 -18.99
CA GLN A 70 -26.91 -1.94 -19.59
C GLN A 70 -26.18 -0.87 -20.41
N VAL A 71 -26.48 0.41 -20.18
CA VAL A 71 -25.64 1.51 -20.65
C VAL A 71 -24.34 1.46 -19.86
N CYS A 72 -23.21 1.51 -20.56
CA CYS A 72 -21.87 1.53 -19.98
C CYS A 72 -21.16 2.82 -20.41
N ILE A 73 -20.52 3.50 -19.47
CA ILE A 73 -19.75 4.72 -19.74
C ILE A 73 -18.38 4.59 -19.07
N GLY A 74 -17.32 4.99 -19.77
CA GLY A 74 -16.01 5.27 -19.20
C GLY A 74 -15.39 6.51 -19.85
N ASN A 75 -14.52 7.23 -19.15
CA ASN A 75 -13.88 8.43 -19.68
C ASN A 75 -12.34 8.35 -19.65
N GLU A 76 -11.71 9.29 -20.34
CA GLU A 76 -10.27 9.54 -20.33
C GLU A 76 -10.02 11.05 -20.43
N ALA A 77 -8.89 11.51 -19.87
CA ALA A 77 -8.48 12.91 -19.91
C ALA A 77 -7.84 13.28 -21.26
N VAL A 78 -8.25 14.41 -21.83
CA VAL A 78 -7.69 14.99 -23.08
C VAL A 78 -7.37 16.47 -22.92
N TRP A 79 -6.47 16.95 -23.77
CA TRP A 79 -6.00 18.34 -23.77
C TRP A 79 -6.36 19.02 -25.08
N SER A 80 -7.21 20.04 -24.98
CA SER A 80 -7.64 20.88 -26.11
C SER A 80 -6.86 22.17 -26.22
N ARG A 81 -6.96 22.79 -27.40
CA ARG A 81 -6.56 24.19 -27.63
C ARG A 81 -7.38 25.17 -26.81
N GLU A 82 -8.65 24.84 -26.57
CA GLU A 82 -9.43 25.54 -25.55
C GLU A 82 -8.84 25.23 -24.18
N GLU A 83 -8.51 26.27 -23.42
CA GLU A 83 -7.96 26.09 -22.08
C GLU A 83 -9.03 25.52 -21.14
N ALA A 84 -8.69 24.45 -20.41
CA ALA A 84 -9.62 23.85 -19.46
C ALA A 84 -9.83 24.80 -18.27
N SER A 85 -11.09 25.20 -18.03
CA SER A 85 -11.42 26.21 -17.02
C SER A 85 -11.08 25.74 -15.60
N ALA A 86 -10.41 26.61 -14.84
CA ALA A 86 -10.23 26.44 -13.40
C ALA A 86 -11.49 26.78 -12.60
N GLU A 87 -12.48 27.44 -13.21
CA GLU A 87 -13.75 27.75 -12.56
C GLU A 87 -14.57 26.49 -12.32
N GLU A 88 -15.22 26.45 -11.16
CA GLU A 88 -16.04 25.32 -10.72
C GLU A 88 -17.25 25.10 -11.64
N ALA A 89 -17.27 23.98 -12.35
CA ALA A 89 -18.34 23.53 -13.23
C ALA A 89 -18.52 22.01 -13.11
N LEU A 90 -19.13 21.34 -14.10
CA LEU A 90 -19.19 19.88 -14.12
C LEU A 90 -17.81 19.31 -14.47
N LEU A 91 -17.39 18.29 -13.73
CA LEU A 91 -16.25 17.48 -14.14
C LEU A 91 -16.67 16.42 -15.15
N GLY A 92 -15.74 15.92 -15.97
CA GLY A 92 -16.01 14.77 -16.84
C GLY A 92 -16.54 13.56 -16.07
N MET A 93 -16.05 13.36 -14.85
CA MET A 93 -16.49 12.28 -13.97
C MET A 93 -17.94 12.49 -13.49
N ASP A 94 -18.38 13.75 -13.28
CA ASP A 94 -19.78 14.04 -12.98
C ASP A 94 -20.67 13.67 -14.17
N LEU A 95 -20.21 13.94 -15.40
CA LEU A 95 -20.92 13.60 -16.64
C LEU A 95 -21.06 12.08 -16.83
N VAL A 96 -20.06 11.27 -16.45
CA VAL A 96 -20.18 9.80 -16.46
C VAL A 96 -21.34 9.35 -15.58
N ARG A 97 -21.39 9.81 -14.33
CA ARG A 97 -22.48 9.43 -13.40
C ARG A 97 -23.82 9.92 -13.91
N LEU A 98 -23.93 11.20 -14.27
CA LEU A 98 -25.21 11.78 -14.68
C LEU A 98 -25.73 11.17 -15.99
N GLY A 99 -24.84 10.81 -16.92
CA GLY A 99 -25.19 10.05 -18.12
C GLY A 99 -25.77 8.69 -17.78
N LEU A 100 -25.13 7.93 -16.89
CA LEU A 100 -25.62 6.62 -16.44
C LEU A 100 -26.93 6.72 -15.64
N ASP A 101 -27.07 7.74 -14.79
CA ASP A 101 -28.24 7.95 -13.96
C ASP A 101 -29.49 8.33 -14.79
N ARG A 102 -29.31 8.98 -15.95
CA ARG A 102 -30.42 9.63 -16.69
C ARG A 102 -30.70 9.03 -18.07
N ALA A 103 -29.90 8.09 -18.56
CA ALA A 103 -30.05 7.52 -19.88
C ALA A 103 -30.35 6.01 -19.87
N ASP A 104 -31.31 5.59 -20.68
CA ASP A 104 -31.66 4.18 -20.92
C ASP A 104 -31.03 3.59 -22.20
N SER A 105 -30.28 4.41 -22.95
CA SER A 105 -29.55 4.03 -24.16
C SER A 105 -28.25 4.83 -24.30
N ALA A 106 -27.32 4.30 -25.08
CA ALA A 106 -26.03 4.93 -25.36
C ALA A 106 -26.20 6.27 -26.09
N GLN A 107 -27.07 6.36 -27.10
CA GLN A 107 -27.36 7.64 -27.73
C GLN A 107 -27.98 8.64 -26.75
N LYS A 108 -28.91 8.21 -25.87
CA LYS A 108 -29.49 9.11 -24.87
C LYS A 108 -28.46 9.58 -23.84
N ALA A 109 -27.45 8.77 -23.53
CA ALA A 109 -26.34 9.19 -22.67
C ALA A 109 -25.50 10.29 -23.34
N VAL A 110 -25.24 10.20 -24.65
CA VAL A 110 -24.60 11.29 -25.42
C VAL A 110 -25.42 12.58 -25.31
N ASP A 111 -26.74 12.49 -25.50
CA ASP A 111 -27.65 13.64 -25.37
C ASP A 111 -27.60 14.30 -23.99
N VAL A 112 -27.69 13.49 -22.94
CA VAL A 112 -27.66 13.98 -21.56
C VAL A 112 -26.35 14.69 -21.28
N ILE A 113 -25.21 14.11 -21.69
CA ILE A 113 -23.90 14.72 -21.46
C ILE A 113 -23.77 16.04 -22.24
N ALA A 114 -24.20 16.07 -23.51
CA ALA A 114 -24.22 17.28 -24.33
C ALA A 114 -25.06 18.41 -23.70
N GLU A 115 -26.31 18.13 -23.32
CA GLU A 115 -27.22 19.09 -22.68
C GLU A 115 -26.63 19.66 -21.37
N LEU A 116 -25.98 18.80 -20.58
CA LEU A 116 -25.33 19.19 -19.33
C LEU A 116 -24.10 20.07 -19.56
N LEU A 117 -23.27 19.74 -20.54
CA LEU A 117 -22.11 20.53 -20.94
C LEU A 117 -22.52 21.92 -21.44
N GLU A 118 -23.55 21.99 -22.27
CA GLU A 118 -24.05 23.25 -22.82
C GLU A 118 -24.63 24.17 -21.73
N LYS A 119 -25.32 23.58 -20.74
CA LYS A 119 -25.97 24.33 -19.66
C LYS A 119 -25.02 24.73 -18.53
N TYR A 120 -24.09 23.86 -18.16
CA TYR A 120 -23.27 24.02 -16.94
C TYR A 120 -21.77 24.11 -17.20
N GLY A 121 -21.31 23.88 -18.43
CA GLY A 121 -19.90 23.89 -18.80
C GLY A 121 -19.12 22.71 -18.22
N GLN A 122 -17.82 22.69 -18.55
CA GLN A 122 -16.85 21.75 -18.00
C GLN A 122 -15.67 22.49 -17.40
N GLY A 123 -15.31 22.17 -16.16
CA GLY A 123 -14.29 22.91 -15.43
C GLY A 123 -14.19 22.52 -13.97
N GLY A 124 -13.17 23.06 -13.29
CA GLY A 124 -12.84 22.74 -11.90
C GLY A 124 -11.66 21.77 -11.82
N ASN A 125 -11.11 21.59 -10.62
CA ASN A 125 -9.90 20.81 -10.42
C ASN A 125 -10.18 19.30 -10.56
N CYS A 126 -9.44 18.60 -11.42
CA CYS A 126 -9.67 17.16 -11.64
C CYS A 126 -8.87 16.28 -10.66
N ILE A 127 -8.24 16.85 -9.62
CA ILE A 127 -7.47 16.13 -8.60
C ILE A 127 -7.78 16.65 -7.19
N GLU A 128 -7.72 15.78 -6.19
CA GLU A 128 -8.11 16.04 -4.79
C GLU A 128 -7.22 17.06 -4.05
N ASN A 129 -6.05 17.41 -4.59
CA ASN A 129 -5.04 18.25 -3.91
C ASN A 129 -5.08 19.73 -4.34
N LYS A 130 -4.20 20.56 -3.77
CA LYS A 130 -4.11 22.01 -4.08
C LYS A 130 -3.42 22.36 -5.41
N SER A 131 -2.97 21.38 -6.21
CA SER A 131 -2.44 21.68 -7.55
C SER A 131 -3.57 21.79 -8.56
N SER A 132 -3.59 22.87 -9.36
CA SER A 132 -4.51 23.01 -10.48
C SER A 132 -4.13 22.00 -11.55
N PHE A 133 -5.06 21.06 -11.80
CA PHE A 133 -4.94 20.07 -12.86
C PHE A 133 -6.30 19.94 -13.55
N ASN A 134 -6.45 20.66 -14.67
CA ASN A 134 -7.70 20.80 -15.40
C ASN A 134 -7.55 20.14 -16.77
N TYR A 135 -8.59 19.44 -17.23
CA TYR A 135 -8.62 18.78 -18.54
C TYR A 135 -10.06 18.61 -19.04
N HIS A 136 -10.21 18.35 -20.34
CA HIS A 136 -11.46 17.91 -20.94
C HIS A 136 -11.49 16.39 -21.12
N ASN A 137 -12.56 15.82 -21.65
CA ASN A 137 -12.75 14.37 -21.64
C ASN A 137 -13.14 13.78 -22.99
N SER A 138 -12.61 12.59 -23.24
CA SER A 138 -13.16 11.64 -24.20
C SER A 138 -13.94 10.57 -23.44
N PHE A 139 -15.04 10.10 -24.01
CA PHE A 139 -15.95 9.13 -23.41
C PHE A 139 -16.17 7.95 -24.36
N LEU A 140 -16.15 6.74 -23.80
CA LEU A 140 -16.67 5.53 -24.41
C LEU A 140 -18.06 5.27 -23.85
N ILE A 141 -19.07 5.22 -24.71
CA ILE A 141 -20.47 5.02 -24.33
C ILE A 141 -21.03 3.87 -25.14
N SER A 142 -21.65 2.87 -24.51
CA SER A 142 -22.21 1.72 -25.22
C SER A 142 -23.40 1.10 -24.53
N ASP A 143 -24.27 0.44 -25.28
CA ASP A 143 -25.35 -0.40 -24.76
C ASP A 143 -25.46 -1.73 -25.54
N ARG A 144 -26.62 -2.40 -25.48
CA ARG A 144 -26.89 -3.67 -26.18
C ARG A 144 -26.87 -3.55 -27.71
N THR A 145 -27.08 -2.35 -28.23
CA THR A 145 -27.41 -2.09 -29.64
C THR A 145 -26.35 -1.27 -30.36
N GLU A 146 -25.70 -0.33 -29.66
CA GLU A 146 -24.80 0.63 -30.27
C GLU A 146 -23.67 1.08 -29.32
N ALA A 147 -22.66 1.74 -29.90
CA ALA A 147 -21.57 2.38 -29.18
C ALA A 147 -21.20 3.72 -29.81
N TRP A 148 -20.69 4.63 -28.99
CA TRP A 148 -20.38 6.01 -29.31
C TRP A 148 -19.06 6.43 -28.68
N ILE A 149 -18.32 7.27 -29.40
CA ILE A 149 -17.26 8.11 -28.86
C ILE A 149 -17.82 9.52 -28.71
N LEU A 150 -17.62 10.15 -27.56
CA LEU A 150 -17.96 11.56 -27.34
C LEU A 150 -16.72 12.26 -26.81
N GLU A 151 -16.34 13.39 -27.41
CA GLU A 151 -15.14 14.14 -27.01
C GLU A 151 -15.48 15.61 -26.79
N THR A 152 -14.99 16.19 -25.69
CA THR A 152 -15.37 17.52 -25.22
C THR A 152 -14.21 18.51 -25.26
N SER A 153 -14.51 19.79 -25.42
CA SER A 153 -13.59 20.93 -25.36
C SER A 153 -14.34 22.13 -24.80
N GLY A 154 -14.30 22.32 -23.48
CA GLY A 154 -15.15 23.28 -22.77
C GLY A 154 -16.62 22.90 -22.88
N LYS A 155 -17.45 23.82 -23.39
CA LYS A 155 -18.86 23.55 -23.72
C LYS A 155 -19.05 22.84 -25.08
N TYR A 156 -18.03 22.83 -25.93
CA TYR A 156 -18.11 22.25 -27.27
C TYR A 156 -17.86 20.75 -27.22
N TRP A 157 -18.50 20.01 -28.12
CA TRP A 157 -18.41 18.56 -28.15
C TRP A 157 -18.66 18.01 -29.56
N ALA A 158 -18.07 16.85 -29.84
CA ALA A 158 -18.30 16.06 -31.05
C ALA A 158 -18.54 14.60 -30.65
N ALA A 159 -19.43 13.92 -31.36
CA ALA A 159 -19.72 12.51 -31.14
C ALA A 159 -19.74 11.71 -32.44
N GLU A 160 -19.20 10.50 -32.37
CA GLU A 160 -19.11 9.57 -33.47
C GLU A 160 -19.76 8.23 -33.08
N LYS A 161 -20.63 7.71 -33.93
CA LYS A 161 -21.25 6.39 -33.80
C LYS A 161 -20.33 5.31 -34.36
N VAL A 162 -20.07 4.29 -33.55
CA VAL A 162 -19.27 3.13 -33.94
C VAL A 162 -20.16 2.14 -34.71
N GLU A 163 -20.05 2.15 -36.04
CA GLU A 163 -20.90 1.33 -36.92
C GLU A 163 -20.42 -0.12 -37.02
N GLU A 164 -19.12 -0.33 -37.27
CA GLU A 164 -18.51 -1.65 -37.41
C GLU A 164 -17.11 -1.70 -36.77
N GLY A 165 -16.76 -2.87 -36.23
CA GLY A 165 -15.43 -3.13 -35.66
C GLY A 165 -15.29 -2.72 -34.20
N TYR A 166 -14.12 -2.17 -33.86
CA TYR A 166 -13.75 -1.76 -32.50
C TYR A 166 -13.19 -0.34 -32.53
N ARG A 167 -13.27 0.33 -31.39
CA ARG A 167 -12.64 1.62 -31.13
C ARG A 167 -11.96 1.62 -29.78
N ASN A 168 -10.94 2.45 -29.64
CA ASN A 168 -10.31 2.79 -28.39
C ASN A 168 -10.10 4.30 -28.33
N ILE A 169 -10.04 4.84 -27.12
CA ILE A 169 -9.59 6.21 -26.86
C ILE A 169 -8.29 6.15 -26.06
N SER A 170 -7.59 7.28 -26.01
CA SER A 170 -6.44 7.49 -25.14
C SER A 170 -6.44 8.96 -24.71
N ASN A 171 -5.31 9.45 -24.21
CA ASN A 171 -5.15 10.86 -23.87
C ASN A 171 -5.00 11.80 -25.10
N LEU A 172 -5.72 11.49 -26.17
CA LEU A 172 -5.75 12.19 -27.46
C LEU A 172 -7.17 12.16 -27.98
N TYR A 173 -7.57 13.25 -28.65
CA TYR A 173 -8.75 13.26 -29.49
C TYR A 173 -8.62 12.24 -30.62
N SER A 174 -9.72 11.54 -30.87
CA SER A 174 -9.79 10.40 -31.78
C SER A 174 -10.89 10.54 -32.83
N ILE A 175 -11.84 11.45 -32.64
CA ILE A 175 -12.85 11.79 -33.64
C ILE A 175 -12.19 12.66 -34.71
N THR A 176 -12.18 12.17 -35.95
CA THR A 176 -11.58 12.89 -37.08
C THR A 176 -12.67 13.61 -37.88
N THR A 177 -12.94 13.15 -39.10
CA THR A 177 -13.90 13.77 -40.03
C THR A 177 -15.29 13.13 -39.93
N LYS A 178 -15.39 11.89 -39.43
CA LYS A 178 -16.66 11.24 -39.15
C LYS A 178 -17.24 11.77 -37.85
N ILE A 179 -18.21 12.69 -37.97
CA ILE A 179 -18.92 13.31 -36.85
C ILE A 179 -20.41 13.10 -37.12
N ASP A 180 -21.05 12.31 -36.27
CA ASP A 180 -22.48 12.01 -36.36
C ASP A 180 -23.31 13.07 -35.63
N ARG A 181 -22.75 13.66 -34.57
CA ARG A 181 -23.37 14.71 -33.77
C ARG A 181 -22.33 15.69 -33.26
N GLU A 182 -22.67 16.96 -33.17
CA GLU A 182 -21.76 18.00 -32.69
C GLU A 182 -22.51 19.18 -32.08
N HIS A 183 -21.81 19.95 -31.25
CA HIS A 183 -22.31 21.23 -30.76
C HIS A 183 -22.51 22.21 -31.95
N PRO A 184 -23.67 22.88 -32.07
CA PRO A 184 -24.01 23.71 -33.24
C PRO A 184 -23.00 24.83 -33.57
N GLU A 185 -22.44 25.45 -32.54
CA GLU A 185 -21.49 26.57 -32.69
C GLU A 185 -20.01 26.13 -32.77
N MET A 186 -19.69 24.83 -32.69
CA MET A 186 -18.31 24.36 -32.55
C MET A 186 -17.42 24.74 -33.74
N ARG A 187 -17.95 24.63 -34.96
CA ARG A 187 -17.19 24.97 -36.18
C ARG A 187 -16.96 26.46 -36.31
N GLU A 188 -17.99 27.25 -36.01
CA GLU A 188 -17.90 28.70 -36.02
C GLU A 188 -16.91 29.20 -34.96
N TYR A 189 -16.92 28.59 -33.76
CA TYR A 189 -15.96 28.90 -32.72
C TYR A 189 -14.52 28.63 -33.18
N ALA A 190 -14.23 27.43 -33.68
CA ALA A 190 -12.90 27.08 -34.19
C ALA A 190 -12.42 28.03 -35.30
N ARG A 191 -13.32 28.44 -36.20
CA ARG A 191 -13.04 29.45 -37.23
C ARG A 191 -12.72 30.81 -36.61
N SER A 192 -13.50 31.25 -35.62
CA SER A 192 -13.28 32.52 -34.93
C SER A 192 -11.94 32.59 -34.18
N GLN A 193 -11.45 31.44 -33.70
CA GLN A 193 -10.13 31.31 -33.05
C GLN A 193 -8.97 31.11 -34.06
N GLY A 194 -9.27 30.99 -35.36
CA GLY A 194 -8.28 30.74 -36.41
C GLY A 194 -7.71 29.32 -36.40
N TRP A 195 -8.37 28.36 -35.76
CA TRP A 195 -7.91 26.96 -35.69
C TRP A 195 -8.25 26.14 -36.92
N TRP A 196 -9.24 26.59 -37.70
CA TRP A 196 -9.75 25.90 -38.88
C TRP A 196 -10.18 26.88 -39.98
N ASP A 197 -9.87 26.54 -41.23
CA ASP A 197 -10.34 27.24 -42.43
C ASP A 197 -11.54 26.47 -43.01
N GLU A 198 -12.65 27.17 -43.24
CA GLU A 198 -13.90 26.60 -43.78
C GLU A 198 -13.74 25.92 -45.16
N LYS A 199 -12.65 26.20 -45.87
CA LYS A 199 -12.29 25.54 -47.14
C LYS A 199 -11.70 24.14 -46.95
N ALA A 200 -11.22 23.80 -45.75
CA ALA A 200 -10.66 22.50 -45.43
C ALA A 200 -11.72 21.58 -44.83
N GLU A 201 -11.59 20.26 -45.04
CA GLU A 201 -12.44 19.29 -44.35
C GLU A 201 -12.25 19.41 -42.83
N PHE A 202 -13.36 19.43 -42.09
CA PHE A 202 -13.29 19.59 -40.63
C PHE A 202 -12.91 18.28 -39.97
N ASN A 203 -11.75 18.27 -39.31
CA ASN A 203 -11.24 17.15 -38.53
C ASN A 203 -11.15 17.55 -37.07
N PHE A 204 -12.02 17.02 -36.21
CA PHE A 204 -12.15 17.49 -34.82
C PHE A 204 -10.84 17.32 -34.04
N ALA A 205 -10.21 16.15 -34.10
CA ALA A 205 -8.94 15.89 -33.44
C ALA A 205 -7.81 16.83 -33.89
N GLU A 206 -7.72 17.14 -35.17
CA GLU A 206 -6.70 18.08 -35.67
C GLU A 206 -6.98 19.53 -35.24
N VAL A 207 -8.25 19.94 -35.27
CA VAL A 207 -8.66 21.32 -35.00
C VAL A 207 -8.59 21.64 -33.51
N TYR A 208 -9.02 20.71 -32.64
CA TYR A 208 -9.17 20.97 -31.21
C TYR A 208 -8.04 20.44 -30.34
N SER A 209 -7.13 19.60 -30.82
CA SER A 209 -6.03 19.06 -30.01
C SER A 209 -4.91 20.07 -29.72
N HIS A 210 -4.42 20.08 -28.47
CA HIS A 210 -3.23 20.83 -28.04
C HIS A 210 -2.41 20.00 -27.06
N MET A 211 -1.17 19.65 -27.42
CA MET A 211 -0.25 18.99 -26.49
C MET A 211 1.21 19.34 -26.77
N ASP A 212 2.02 19.34 -25.72
CA ASP A 212 3.48 19.34 -25.80
C ASP A 212 3.99 18.01 -26.39
N THR A 213 5.11 18.08 -27.11
CA THR A 213 5.74 17.00 -27.87
C THR A 213 5.92 15.69 -27.08
N ASP A 214 6.34 15.75 -25.82
CA ASP A 214 6.57 14.56 -24.98
C ASP A 214 5.27 13.83 -24.59
N ARG A 215 4.15 14.56 -24.41
CA ARG A 215 2.86 13.95 -24.03
C ARG A 215 2.19 13.27 -25.21
N ILE A 216 2.40 13.80 -26.42
CA ILE A 216 1.88 13.24 -27.67
C ILE A 216 2.45 11.83 -27.88
N GLU A 217 3.76 11.63 -27.74
CA GLU A 217 4.38 10.33 -28.03
C GLU A 217 3.79 9.20 -27.18
N ALA A 218 3.64 9.45 -25.87
CA ALA A 218 3.10 8.46 -24.95
C ALA A 218 1.62 8.13 -25.23
N ALA A 219 0.81 9.15 -25.54
CA ALA A 219 -0.60 8.97 -25.85
C ALA A 219 -0.81 8.26 -27.21
N VAL A 220 -0.04 8.65 -28.23
CA VAL A 220 -0.04 7.99 -29.55
C VAL A 220 0.35 6.53 -29.40
N ARG A 221 1.40 6.24 -28.61
CA ARG A 221 1.82 4.85 -28.33
C ARG A 221 0.68 4.03 -27.73
N ARG A 222 0.01 4.53 -26.69
CA ARG A 222 -1.13 3.82 -26.05
C ARG A 222 -2.25 3.56 -27.04
N TYR A 223 -2.61 4.57 -27.82
CA TYR A 223 -3.64 4.44 -28.85
C TYR A 223 -3.29 3.37 -29.89
N CYS A 224 -2.07 3.42 -30.44
CA CYS A 224 -1.61 2.47 -31.44
C CYS A 224 -1.46 1.05 -30.90
N GLU A 225 -0.90 0.85 -29.70
CA GLU A 225 -0.77 -0.47 -29.09
C GLU A 225 -2.13 -1.06 -28.71
N GLY A 226 -3.05 -0.26 -28.15
CA GLY A 226 -4.43 -0.68 -27.90
C GLY A 226 -5.14 -1.15 -29.17
N ARG A 227 -4.98 -0.40 -30.26
CA ARG A 227 -5.52 -0.80 -31.56
C ARG A 227 -4.94 -2.13 -32.05
N LYS A 228 -3.61 -2.30 -32.01
CA LYS A 228 -2.94 -3.56 -32.39
C LYS A 228 -3.42 -4.75 -31.55
N LEU A 229 -3.67 -4.54 -30.27
CA LEU A 229 -4.14 -5.58 -29.36
C LEU A 229 -5.59 -6.00 -29.67
N LEU A 230 -6.45 -5.03 -30.04
CA LEU A 230 -7.82 -5.29 -30.48
C LEU A 230 -7.85 -6.02 -31.84
N GLU A 231 -6.95 -5.68 -32.77
CA GLU A 231 -6.84 -6.32 -34.09
C GLU A 231 -6.44 -7.80 -34.03
N LYS A 232 -5.56 -8.16 -33.10
CA LYS A 232 -4.91 -9.48 -33.05
C LYS A 232 -5.74 -10.57 -32.35
N ARG A 233 -6.84 -10.22 -31.69
CA ARG A 233 -7.56 -11.13 -30.79
C ARG A 233 -9.03 -11.25 -31.17
N ARG A 234 -9.59 -12.44 -30.97
CA ARG A 234 -11.05 -12.57 -30.84
C ARG A 234 -11.46 -11.82 -29.57
N ILE A 235 -12.31 -10.81 -29.70
CA ILE A 235 -12.72 -9.98 -28.56
C ILE A 235 -13.62 -10.80 -27.63
N THR A 236 -13.07 -11.18 -26.48
CA THR A 236 -13.75 -11.84 -25.35
C THR A 236 -13.51 -11.04 -24.08
N ALA A 237 -14.27 -11.32 -23.02
CA ALA A 237 -14.07 -10.70 -21.70
C ALA A 237 -12.62 -10.90 -21.20
N GLU A 238 -12.11 -12.12 -21.31
CA GLU A 238 -10.74 -12.48 -20.95
C GLU A 238 -9.71 -11.72 -21.80
N ALA A 239 -9.94 -11.59 -23.10
CA ALA A 239 -9.05 -10.84 -23.97
C ALA A 239 -9.02 -9.35 -23.58
N MET A 240 -10.17 -8.74 -23.29
CA MET A 240 -10.26 -7.35 -22.84
C MET A 240 -9.57 -7.15 -21.49
N MET A 241 -9.76 -8.07 -20.53
CA MET A 241 -9.02 -8.05 -19.26
C MET A 241 -7.51 -8.16 -19.51
N GLY A 242 -7.07 -9.02 -20.43
CA GLY A 242 -5.67 -9.15 -20.83
C GLY A 242 -5.09 -7.87 -21.43
N ILE A 243 -5.86 -7.15 -22.25
CA ILE A 243 -5.47 -5.84 -22.80
C ILE A 243 -5.30 -4.81 -21.68
N LEU A 244 -6.25 -4.75 -20.75
CA LEU A 244 -6.15 -3.82 -19.61
C LEU A 244 -5.00 -4.16 -18.66
N ARG A 245 -4.53 -5.41 -18.63
CA ARG A 245 -3.37 -5.86 -17.85
C ARG A 245 -2.02 -5.52 -18.50
N ASP A 246 -2.01 -5.28 -19.81
CA ASP A 246 -0.80 -5.17 -20.61
C ASP A 246 0.00 -3.90 -20.26
N LYS A 247 1.13 -4.08 -19.58
CA LYS A 247 2.03 -3.00 -19.15
C LYS A 247 2.84 -2.40 -20.31
N ASP A 248 3.16 -3.23 -21.30
CA ASP A 248 4.02 -2.85 -22.43
C ASP A 248 3.32 -1.89 -23.41
N SER A 249 2.00 -1.96 -23.52
CA SER A 249 1.18 -1.04 -24.31
C SER A 249 1.07 0.35 -23.68
N GLY A 250 1.35 0.46 -22.38
CA GLY A 250 1.10 1.66 -21.59
C GLY A 250 -0.38 1.85 -21.20
N ILE A 251 -1.28 0.93 -21.57
CA ILE A 251 -2.70 0.96 -21.16
C ILE A 251 -2.80 0.71 -19.65
N ASN A 252 -2.07 -0.28 -19.14
CA ASN A 252 -1.86 -0.42 -17.70
C ASN A 252 -0.77 0.56 -17.25
N LYS A 253 -1.18 1.78 -16.91
CA LYS A 253 -0.26 2.85 -16.51
C LYS A 253 0.34 2.53 -15.14
N GLN A 254 1.64 2.78 -15.01
CA GLN A 254 2.42 2.62 -13.78
C GLN A 254 2.92 3.99 -13.30
N GLY A 255 3.39 4.09 -12.05
CA GLY A 255 3.94 5.32 -11.48
C GLY A 255 2.89 6.32 -10.98
N MET A 256 3.16 7.62 -11.12
CA MET A 256 2.38 8.71 -10.48
C MET A 256 0.88 8.70 -10.81
N PHE A 257 0.52 8.32 -12.05
CA PHE A 257 -0.86 8.16 -12.49
C PHE A 257 -1.16 6.69 -12.80
N MET A 258 -0.77 5.78 -11.90
CA MET A 258 -1.03 4.36 -12.05
C MET A 258 -2.53 4.07 -12.18
N THR A 259 -2.89 3.07 -13.00
CA THR A 259 -4.27 2.62 -13.17
C THR A 259 -4.89 2.22 -11.82
N ARG A 260 -5.91 2.97 -11.37
CA ARG A 260 -6.54 2.80 -10.04
C ARG A 260 -7.77 1.90 -10.04
N GLY A 261 -8.33 1.63 -11.21
CA GLY A 261 -9.49 0.79 -11.43
C GLY A 261 -9.58 0.40 -12.90
N SER A 262 -10.30 -0.67 -13.19
CA SER A 262 -10.53 -1.15 -14.56
C SER A 262 -11.88 -1.83 -14.66
N MET A 263 -12.54 -1.68 -15.80
CA MET A 263 -13.86 -2.24 -16.08
C MET A 263 -13.89 -2.90 -17.46
N VAL A 264 -14.56 -4.04 -17.55
CA VAL A 264 -14.89 -4.78 -18.77
C VAL A 264 -16.37 -5.17 -18.68
N SER A 265 -17.20 -4.60 -19.56
CA SER A 265 -18.61 -4.96 -19.66
C SER A 265 -18.85 -5.91 -20.82
N VAL A 266 -19.62 -6.97 -20.57
CA VAL A 266 -20.10 -7.90 -21.58
C VAL A 266 -21.61 -7.81 -21.61
N VAL A 267 -22.14 -7.15 -22.64
CA VAL A 267 -23.57 -6.86 -22.77
C VAL A 267 -24.12 -7.63 -23.98
N PRO A 268 -24.91 -8.71 -23.78
CA PRO A 268 -25.45 -9.49 -24.89
C PRO A 268 -26.49 -8.70 -25.70
N LYS A 269 -26.47 -8.87 -27.03
CA LYS A 269 -27.54 -8.33 -27.91
C LYS A 269 -28.93 -8.91 -27.59
N ASN A 270 -28.97 -10.15 -27.09
CA ASN A 270 -30.22 -10.77 -26.66
C ASN A 270 -30.67 -10.16 -25.32
N PRO A 271 -31.82 -9.45 -25.27
CA PRO A 271 -32.30 -8.82 -24.04
C PRO A 271 -32.66 -9.83 -22.94
N CYS A 272 -32.94 -11.09 -23.30
CA CYS A 272 -33.21 -12.16 -22.33
C CYS A 272 -31.96 -12.65 -21.60
N LEU A 273 -30.75 -12.23 -22.01
CA LEU A 273 -29.51 -12.56 -21.34
C LEU A 273 -29.01 -11.35 -20.52
N PRO A 274 -28.60 -11.57 -19.26
CA PRO A 274 -28.05 -10.51 -18.43
C PRO A 274 -26.69 -10.04 -18.97
N GLY A 275 -26.40 -8.75 -18.84
CA GLY A 275 -25.03 -8.27 -18.99
C GLY A 275 -24.21 -8.57 -17.75
N VAL A 276 -22.90 -8.72 -17.94
CA VAL A 276 -21.93 -8.96 -16.86
C VAL A 276 -20.87 -7.88 -16.90
N HIS A 277 -20.71 -7.18 -15.79
CA HIS A 277 -19.78 -6.05 -15.63
C HIS A 277 -18.64 -6.47 -14.70
N TYR A 278 -17.44 -6.60 -15.25
CA TYR A 278 -16.23 -7.07 -14.56
C TYR A 278 -15.28 -5.93 -14.29
N PHE A 279 -14.71 -5.88 -13.11
CA PHE A 279 -14.51 -4.58 -12.49
C PHE A 279 -13.40 -4.84 -11.44
N THR A 280 -12.38 -3.98 -11.31
CA THR A 280 -11.28 -4.18 -10.34
C THR A 280 -11.49 -3.34 -9.08
N GLY A 281 -11.48 -4.01 -7.91
CA GLY A 281 -11.71 -3.37 -6.60
C GLY A 281 -10.46 -2.74 -6.00
N THR A 282 -9.35 -2.82 -6.74
CA THR A 282 -8.00 -2.49 -6.34
C THR A 282 -7.26 -1.89 -7.56
N PRO A 283 -6.23 -1.07 -7.34
CA PRO A 283 -5.33 -0.59 -8.39
C PRO A 283 -4.57 -1.73 -9.08
N ASP A 284 -3.99 -1.43 -10.24
CA ASP A 284 -3.26 -2.35 -11.11
C ASP A 284 -4.09 -3.58 -11.56
N PRO A 285 -4.68 -3.55 -12.77
CA PRO A 285 -5.42 -4.69 -13.32
C PRO A 285 -4.57 -5.95 -13.48
N GLU A 286 -3.24 -5.86 -13.59
CA GLU A 286 -2.34 -7.03 -13.64
C GLU A 286 -2.46 -7.89 -12.38
N ARG A 287 -2.58 -7.24 -11.21
CA ARG A 287 -2.63 -7.90 -9.91
C ARG A 287 -4.05 -8.04 -9.38
N SER A 288 -4.99 -7.24 -9.91
CA SER A 288 -6.36 -7.20 -9.46
C SER A 288 -7.23 -8.32 -10.03
N VAL A 289 -8.12 -8.87 -9.20
CA VAL A 289 -9.18 -9.77 -9.67
C VAL A 289 -10.35 -8.95 -10.20
N PHE A 290 -10.77 -9.25 -11.42
CA PHE A 290 -11.97 -8.71 -12.04
C PHE A 290 -13.20 -9.41 -11.45
N LYS A 291 -13.93 -8.71 -10.58
CA LYS A 291 -15.12 -9.27 -9.92
C LYS A 291 -16.35 -9.03 -10.80
N PRO A 292 -17.14 -10.07 -11.11
CA PRO A 292 -18.35 -9.91 -11.91
C PRO A 292 -19.47 -9.25 -11.11
N PHE A 293 -20.19 -8.34 -11.75
CA PHE A 293 -21.44 -7.75 -11.28
C PHE A 293 -22.52 -7.97 -12.33
N ILE A 294 -23.73 -8.33 -11.89
CA ILE A 294 -24.90 -8.55 -12.74
C ILE A 294 -26.06 -7.79 -12.10
N PHE A 295 -26.79 -7.02 -12.91
CA PHE A 295 -28.03 -6.40 -12.47
C PHE A 295 -29.11 -7.48 -12.30
N VAL A 296 -29.74 -7.53 -11.12
CA VAL A 296 -30.85 -8.42 -10.76
C VAL A 296 -32.01 -7.58 -10.22
N GLU A 297 -33.21 -8.15 -10.15
CA GLU A 297 -34.32 -7.50 -9.44
C GLU A 297 -33.96 -7.35 -7.94
N ASP A 298 -34.33 -6.22 -7.31
CA ASP A 298 -34.06 -5.89 -5.90
C ASP A 298 -32.57 -5.76 -5.49
N ILE A 299 -31.76 -5.04 -6.27
CA ILE A 299 -30.38 -4.70 -5.87
C ILE A 299 -30.39 -3.83 -4.61
N LYS A 300 -29.89 -4.40 -3.52
CA LYS A 300 -29.57 -3.66 -2.30
C LYS A 300 -28.18 -3.05 -2.41
N GLN A 301 -28.00 -1.85 -1.85
CA GLN A 301 -26.70 -1.20 -1.77
C GLN A 301 -25.64 -2.15 -1.15
N LEU A 302 -24.54 -2.36 -1.87
CA LEU A 302 -23.43 -3.21 -1.43
C LEU A 302 -22.69 -2.53 -0.26
N LYS A 303 -22.95 -2.99 0.97
CA LYS A 303 -22.37 -2.44 2.21
C LYS A 303 -20.87 -2.72 2.41
N MET A 304 -20.29 -3.68 1.68
CA MET A 304 -18.91 -4.14 1.88
C MET A 304 -17.85 -3.37 1.07
N THR A 305 -18.25 -2.54 0.11
CA THR A 305 -17.34 -1.76 -0.75
C THR A 305 -17.60 -0.25 -0.71
N CYS A 306 -18.59 0.19 0.07
CA CYS A 306 -18.86 1.59 0.34
C CYS A 306 -18.07 2.01 1.59
N SER A 307 -17.31 3.10 1.50
CA SER A 307 -16.98 3.87 2.70
C SER A 307 -18.28 4.47 3.28
N PRO A 308 -18.32 4.84 4.57
CA PRO A 308 -19.51 5.43 5.19
C PRO A 308 -20.05 6.56 4.31
N CYS A 309 -21.34 6.50 4.01
CA CYS A 309 -21.99 7.49 3.18
C CYS A 309 -22.21 8.74 4.02
N PHE A 310 -21.60 9.85 3.59
CA PHE A 310 -21.84 11.20 4.12
C PHE A 310 -23.30 11.56 3.83
N GLY A 311 -24.09 11.82 4.86
CA GLY A 311 -25.49 12.26 4.72
C GLY A 311 -25.61 13.79 4.69
N GLN A 312 -26.79 14.27 4.33
CA GLN A 312 -27.10 15.69 4.07
C GLN A 312 -26.92 16.57 5.31
N ASP A 313 -26.88 15.95 6.49
CA ASP A 313 -26.68 16.60 7.78
C ASP A 313 -25.24 16.45 8.31
N ASP A 314 -24.28 16.06 7.45
CA ASP A 314 -22.87 16.00 7.83
C ASP A 314 -22.28 17.42 7.96
N PRO A 315 -21.84 17.84 9.17
CA PRO A 315 -21.30 19.17 9.44
C PRO A 315 -19.98 19.47 8.71
N VAL A 316 -19.47 18.54 7.90
CA VAL A 316 -18.32 18.72 7.00
C VAL A 316 -18.60 19.70 5.85
N LYS A 317 -19.87 20.07 5.56
CA LYS A 317 -20.19 21.09 4.55
C LYS A 317 -20.71 22.44 5.07
N MET A 318 -20.99 22.58 6.37
CA MET A 318 -21.19 23.89 7.02
C MET A 318 -20.62 23.84 8.44
N LYS A 319 -19.56 24.64 8.68
CA LYS A 319 -18.86 24.97 9.95
C LYS A 319 -19.19 24.15 11.23
N PRO A 320 -18.18 23.69 11.99
CA PRO A 320 -18.23 22.46 12.80
C PRO A 320 -18.83 22.61 14.21
N ARG A 321 -19.63 21.62 14.69
CA ARG A 321 -19.83 21.28 16.12
C ARG A 321 -20.19 19.79 16.34
N PHE A 322 -19.50 19.17 17.30
CA PHE A 322 -19.60 17.78 17.82
C PHE A 322 -20.99 17.28 18.25
N GLN A 323 -21.20 15.94 18.26
CA GLN A 323 -21.63 15.17 19.46
C GLN A 323 -21.73 13.63 19.28
N SER A 324 -21.81 12.95 20.44
CA SER A 324 -21.39 11.58 20.81
C SER A 324 -22.52 10.65 21.35
N LYS A 325 -22.19 9.35 21.59
CA LYS A 325 -22.67 8.35 22.62
C LYS A 325 -23.65 7.22 22.19
N PRO A 326 -23.83 6.12 22.98
CA PRO A 326 -22.91 5.39 23.91
C PRO A 326 -22.94 3.82 23.81
N ASP A 327 -21.97 3.18 24.47
CA ASP A 327 -21.74 1.73 24.68
C ASP A 327 -22.42 1.16 25.96
N ARG A 328 -22.60 -0.16 26.05
CA ARG A 328 -22.85 -0.93 27.29
C ARG A 328 -22.13 -2.30 27.26
N ARG A 329 -21.29 -2.55 28.29
CA ARG A 329 -20.49 -3.78 28.58
C ARG A 329 -21.04 -4.60 29.76
N HIS A 330 -20.57 -5.85 29.97
CA HIS A 330 -19.84 -6.41 31.18
C HIS A 330 -19.53 -7.96 31.04
N PRO A 331 -18.76 -8.69 31.91
CA PRO A 331 -17.42 -9.28 31.59
C PRO A 331 -17.10 -10.69 32.19
N LEU A 332 -15.88 -11.23 31.96
CA LEU A 332 -14.89 -11.77 32.96
C LEU A 332 -13.84 -12.76 32.37
N PHE A 333 -12.61 -12.68 32.93
CA PHE A 333 -11.49 -13.65 33.08
C PHE A 333 -10.14 -13.49 32.33
N LEU A 334 -9.07 -13.78 33.09
CA LEU A 334 -7.62 -13.49 32.96
C LEU A 334 -6.77 -14.39 32.01
N LYS A 335 -5.70 -13.78 31.45
CA LYS A 335 -4.33 -14.25 31.04
C LYS A 335 -4.22 -15.20 29.83
N HIS A 336 -3.37 -14.90 28.82
CA HIS A 336 -1.92 -15.24 28.64
C HIS A 336 -1.35 -14.63 27.32
N ALA A 337 -0.33 -13.76 27.36
CA ALA A 337 0.22 -13.07 26.17
C ALA A 337 1.30 -13.90 25.44
N VAL A 338 1.19 -14.07 24.13
CA VAL A 338 2.26 -14.52 23.22
C VAL A 338 2.06 -13.67 21.98
N VAL A 339 3.05 -12.84 21.63
CA VAL A 339 2.92 -11.77 20.63
C VAL A 339 3.81 -12.06 19.43
N ALA A 340 3.22 -12.05 18.23
CA ALA A 340 3.94 -11.95 16.97
C ALA A 340 3.93 -10.49 16.50
N ALA A 341 5.12 -9.95 16.22
CA ALA A 341 5.37 -8.52 16.02
C ALA A 341 5.97 -8.24 14.64
N ILE A 342 5.42 -7.32 13.83
CA ILE A 342 5.96 -6.92 12.50
C ILE A 342 6.04 -5.40 12.35
N ILE A 343 7.13 -4.89 11.76
CA ILE A 343 7.41 -3.46 11.48
C ILE A 343 7.89 -3.28 10.01
N GLU A 344 7.39 -2.25 9.30
CA GLU A 344 7.45 -2.09 7.82
C GLU A 344 7.52 -0.61 7.33
N THR A 345 8.57 -0.23 6.57
CA THR A 345 9.06 1.14 6.22
C THR A 345 8.91 1.50 4.72
N LYS A 346 8.97 2.79 4.32
CA LYS A 346 8.33 3.42 3.10
C LYS A 346 9.26 3.80 1.92
N GLU A 347 8.71 4.03 0.71
CA GLU A 347 9.23 4.83 -0.43
C GLU A 347 9.13 6.36 -0.23
N CYS A 348 10.15 7.10 -0.68
CA CYS A 348 10.10 8.56 -0.84
C CYS A 348 10.68 9.03 -2.18
N HIS A 349 9.91 9.87 -2.89
CA HIS A 349 10.36 10.62 -4.06
C HIS A 349 11.02 11.93 -3.61
N VAL A 350 12.32 12.08 -3.88
CA VAL A 350 13.03 13.37 -3.88
C VAL A 350 12.91 13.98 -5.26
N ALA A 351 12.56 15.27 -5.34
CA ALA A 351 12.38 15.99 -6.58
C ALA A 351 13.72 16.49 -7.16
N GLY A 352 14.03 16.08 -8.41
CA GLY A 352 14.76 16.84 -9.44
C GLY A 352 16.28 16.99 -9.33
N TYR A 353 17.03 16.51 -10.33
CA TYR A 353 17.65 17.31 -11.41
C TYR A 353 18.41 16.39 -12.40
N SER A 354 18.39 16.76 -13.69
CA SER A 354 18.82 15.95 -14.82
C SER A 354 20.33 15.99 -15.08
N SER A 355 20.89 14.91 -15.64
CA SER A 355 21.90 15.01 -16.73
C SER A 355 22.02 13.71 -17.55
N ALA A 356 21.58 13.79 -18.81
CA ALA A 356 21.99 13.14 -20.06
C ALA A 356 22.82 11.81 -20.07
N SER A 357 22.20 10.74 -20.62
CA SER A 357 22.50 9.97 -21.87
C SER A 357 23.95 9.80 -22.41
N PRO A 358 24.22 8.91 -23.41
CA PRO A 358 23.57 7.63 -23.81
C PRO A 358 24.58 6.49 -24.17
N TRP A 359 24.19 5.21 -24.12
CA TRP A 359 24.79 4.20 -25.02
C TRP A 359 23.73 3.24 -25.58
N SER A 360 23.71 3.21 -26.91
CA SER A 360 22.93 2.38 -27.81
C SER A 360 23.60 1.02 -28.04
N CYS A 361 22.80 -0.02 -28.31
CA CYS A 361 23.10 -1.09 -29.27
C CYS A 361 21.90 -2.07 -29.28
N ALA A 362 21.03 -2.00 -30.28
CA ALA A 362 21.11 -2.76 -31.53
C ALA A 362 20.55 -4.20 -31.40
N ARG A 363 19.33 -4.38 -31.94
CA ARG A 363 18.74 -5.67 -32.30
C ARG A 363 19.58 -6.39 -33.36
N PRO A 364 19.37 -7.72 -33.49
CA PRO A 364 19.14 -8.27 -34.82
C PRO A 364 17.84 -9.06 -34.92
N THR A 365 17.19 -8.87 -36.06
CA THR A 365 16.05 -9.60 -36.63
C THR A 365 16.53 -10.80 -37.45
N ARG A 366 15.76 -11.91 -37.44
CA ARG A 366 15.40 -12.80 -38.59
C ARG A 366 14.81 -14.14 -38.07
N SER A 367 13.53 -14.44 -38.35
CA SER A 367 12.98 -15.28 -39.46
C SER A 367 13.27 -16.79 -39.29
N SER A 368 12.42 -17.79 -39.58
CA SER A 368 11.01 -18.02 -39.93
C SER A 368 10.88 -19.54 -40.24
N GLN A 369 9.63 -20.07 -40.29
CA GLN A 369 9.17 -21.38 -40.85
C GLN A 369 9.11 -22.60 -39.88
N SER A 370 7.92 -23.09 -39.46
CA SER A 370 6.92 -24.00 -40.13
C SER A 370 7.27 -25.50 -39.94
N THR A 371 6.44 -26.50 -39.60
CA THR A 371 5.03 -26.88 -39.90
C THR A 371 4.58 -28.10 -39.05
N SER A 372 3.25 -28.23 -38.77
CA SER A 372 2.35 -29.45 -38.73
C SER A 372 2.76 -30.73 -37.95
N SER A 373 1.92 -31.60 -37.34
CA SER A 373 0.47 -31.95 -37.44
C SER A 373 0.08 -32.98 -36.34
N LEU A 374 -1.21 -33.01 -35.99
CA LEU A 374 -2.03 -33.93 -35.14
C LEU A 374 -2.07 -35.43 -35.60
N PRO A 375 -2.85 -36.42 -35.04
CA PRO A 375 -4.00 -36.36 -34.08
C PRO A 375 -4.24 -37.52 -33.01
N ARG A 376 -5.14 -37.21 -32.05
CA ARG A 376 -6.28 -37.96 -31.40
C ARG A 376 -6.20 -39.41 -30.88
N LYS A 377 -6.74 -39.62 -29.65
CA LYS A 377 -8.01 -40.34 -29.26
C LYS A 377 -8.09 -40.49 -27.72
N VAL A 378 -9.05 -39.90 -26.99
CA VAL A 378 -10.39 -40.38 -26.53
C VAL A 378 -10.41 -41.77 -25.85
N SER A 379 -10.75 -41.82 -24.55
CA SER A 379 -11.76 -42.75 -23.98
C SER A 379 -12.12 -42.41 -22.52
N THR A 380 -13.42 -42.33 -22.28
CA THR A 380 -14.19 -42.20 -21.02
C THR A 380 -14.29 -43.53 -20.25
N THR A 381 -14.44 -43.52 -18.91
CA THR A 381 -15.65 -44.00 -18.16
C THR A 381 -15.41 -44.17 -16.64
N VAL A 382 -16.49 -43.94 -15.90
CA VAL A 382 -16.72 -43.98 -14.43
C VAL A 382 -17.01 -45.41 -13.96
N PRO A 383 -16.87 -45.76 -12.67
CA PRO A 383 -18.07 -46.14 -11.90
C PRO A 383 -18.06 -45.77 -10.38
N SER A 384 -19.27 -45.57 -9.85
CA SER A 384 -19.71 -45.72 -8.44
C SER A 384 -20.86 -46.78 -8.44
N PRO A 385 -21.59 -47.14 -7.35
CA PRO A 385 -21.38 -47.10 -5.87
C PRO A 385 -21.79 -48.45 -5.17
N HIS A 386 -21.71 -48.54 -3.81
CA HIS A 386 -22.83 -48.91 -2.87
C HIS A 386 -22.43 -49.54 -1.49
N LEU A 387 -23.06 -49.00 -0.42
CA LEU A 387 -23.65 -49.60 0.82
C LEU A 387 -22.79 -50.45 1.80
N CYS A 388 -23.02 -50.62 3.13
CA CYS A 388 -23.89 -50.07 4.19
C CYS A 388 -23.51 -50.73 5.56
N VAL A 389 -23.39 -49.95 6.65
CA VAL A 389 -23.77 -50.17 8.09
C VAL A 389 -23.33 -51.44 8.88
N ARG A 390 -22.70 -51.24 10.07
CA ARG A 390 -23.19 -51.60 11.44
C ARG A 390 -22.17 -51.20 12.54
N GLY A 391 -22.69 -50.85 13.72
CA GLY A 391 -22.04 -50.01 14.74
C GLY A 391 -21.28 -50.70 15.88
N ARG A 392 -20.73 -49.86 16.77
CA ARG A 392 -20.63 -50.11 18.23
C ARG A 392 -20.24 -48.83 18.99
N ILE A 393 -20.98 -48.55 20.05
CA ILE A 393 -20.73 -47.50 21.05
C ILE A 393 -19.84 -48.13 22.13
N HIS A 394 -18.77 -47.46 22.58
CA HIS A 394 -18.38 -47.32 24.00
C HIS A 394 -17.11 -46.46 24.18
N HIS A 395 -17.26 -45.40 24.99
CA HIS A 395 -16.30 -44.84 25.95
C HIS A 395 -14.90 -44.41 25.45
N ASN A 396 -14.72 -43.11 25.21
CA ASN A 396 -13.58 -42.29 25.67
C ASN A 396 -13.69 -40.84 25.16
N HIS A 397 -14.65 -40.06 25.67
CA HIS A 397 -14.80 -38.63 25.29
C HIS A 397 -14.52 -37.63 26.43
N TYR A 398 -13.97 -38.07 27.56
CA TYR A 398 -13.63 -37.16 28.68
C TYR A 398 -12.14 -36.79 28.76
N THR A 399 -11.27 -37.38 27.94
CA THR A 399 -9.83 -37.06 27.92
C THR A 399 -9.43 -36.11 26.78
N GLU A 400 -10.13 -36.11 25.64
CA GLU A 400 -9.82 -35.24 24.49
C GLU A 400 -10.29 -33.78 24.65
N MET A 401 -11.25 -33.51 25.54
CA MET A 401 -11.71 -32.13 25.78
C MET A 401 -10.76 -31.31 26.66
N ARG A 402 -9.86 -31.94 27.43
CA ARG A 402 -8.87 -31.21 28.25
C ARG A 402 -7.62 -30.78 27.48
N GLU A 403 -7.35 -31.32 26.29
CA GLU A 403 -6.25 -30.85 25.43
C GLU A 403 -6.67 -29.73 24.47
N ARG A 404 -7.98 -29.62 24.14
CA ARG A 404 -8.51 -28.53 23.30
C ARG A 404 -8.76 -27.20 24.02
N GLU A 405 -8.68 -27.16 25.35
CA GLU A 405 -8.75 -25.93 26.15
C GLU A 405 -7.35 -25.42 26.59
N ARG A 406 -6.30 -25.74 25.83
CA ARG A 406 -5.03 -25.02 25.94
C ARG A 406 -5.21 -23.67 25.25
N LYS A 407 -5.61 -22.64 26.02
CA LYS A 407 -5.70 -21.22 25.63
C LYS A 407 -4.72 -20.90 24.49
N SER A 408 -5.24 -20.56 23.31
CA SER A 408 -4.46 -20.47 22.08
C SER A 408 -3.45 -19.32 22.16
N THR A 409 -2.17 -19.67 22.32
CA THR A 409 -1.07 -18.75 22.09
C THR A 409 -0.98 -18.43 20.60
N ALA A 410 -0.51 -17.24 20.21
CA ALA A 410 -0.39 -16.89 18.78
C ALA A 410 0.81 -17.54 18.08
N THR A 411 1.81 -17.97 18.84
CA THR A 411 2.99 -18.66 18.33
C THR A 411 2.98 -20.11 18.78
N GLU A 412 3.75 -20.92 18.06
CA GLU A 412 4.08 -22.28 18.48
C GLU A 412 4.99 -22.27 19.72
N GLY A 413 4.84 -23.25 20.60
CA GLY A 413 5.81 -23.53 21.68
C GLY A 413 5.91 -22.55 22.85
N GLN A 414 4.92 -21.67 23.09
CA GLN A 414 4.97 -20.63 24.15
C GLN A 414 6.18 -19.68 24.04
N ARG A 415 6.44 -19.18 22.84
CA ARG A 415 7.57 -18.29 22.53
C ARG A 415 7.07 -16.89 22.17
N VAL A 416 7.94 -15.90 22.09
CA VAL A 416 7.66 -14.60 21.48
C VAL A 416 8.41 -14.55 20.15
N VAL A 417 7.74 -14.10 19.10
CA VAL A 417 8.33 -13.99 17.75
C VAL A 417 8.28 -12.53 17.30
N PHE A 418 9.43 -11.95 17.02
CA PHE A 418 9.57 -10.57 16.57
C PHE A 418 10.12 -10.56 15.14
N GLY A 419 9.61 -9.69 14.27
CA GLY A 419 10.07 -9.51 12.90
C GLY A 419 10.14 -8.03 12.51
N LYS A 420 11.18 -7.63 11.77
CA LYS A 420 11.31 -6.25 11.25
C LYS A 420 12.04 -6.22 9.92
N ASN A 421 11.52 -5.43 8.98
CA ASN A 421 12.22 -4.99 7.77
C ASN A 421 12.69 -3.54 7.93
N SER A 422 13.88 -3.22 7.44
CA SER A 422 14.42 -1.87 7.39
C SER A 422 14.48 -1.41 5.96
N ASP A 423 13.56 -0.53 5.60
CA ASP A 423 13.42 0.04 4.28
C ASP A 423 14.03 1.43 4.27
N ARG A 424 15.11 1.53 3.51
CA ARG A 424 16.01 2.68 3.44
C ARG A 424 16.28 2.96 1.96
N PRO A 425 16.85 4.13 1.60
CA PRO A 425 17.35 4.34 0.26
C PRO A 425 18.21 3.14 -0.19
N CYS A 426 18.05 2.71 -1.44
CA CYS A 426 18.63 1.44 -1.91
C CYS A 426 20.16 1.38 -1.88
N ASP A 427 20.82 2.53 -1.76
CA ASP A 427 22.26 2.66 -1.64
C ASP A 427 22.76 2.76 -0.18
N GLU A 428 21.87 2.86 0.81
CA GLU A 428 22.24 2.79 2.22
C GLU A 428 22.54 1.36 2.65
N VAL A 429 23.70 1.18 3.28
CA VAL A 429 24.19 -0.13 3.75
C VAL A 429 23.73 -0.37 5.18
N GLN A 430 23.14 -1.53 5.44
CA GLN A 430 22.76 -2.02 6.76
C GLN A 430 23.86 -2.94 7.33
N GLU A 431 24.42 -2.57 8.47
CA GLU A 431 25.37 -3.37 9.23
C GLU A 431 24.65 -4.26 10.23
N VAL A 432 25.24 -5.42 10.54
CA VAL A 432 24.92 -6.19 11.75
C VAL A 432 26.13 -6.17 12.66
N VAL A 433 26.01 -5.57 13.83
CA VAL A 433 27.12 -5.33 14.76
C VAL A 433 26.77 -5.74 16.18
N TYR A 434 27.79 -6.17 16.93
CA TYR A 434 27.67 -6.53 18.33
C TYR A 434 28.46 -5.54 19.21
N PHE A 435 27.84 -5.10 20.30
CA PHE A 435 28.46 -4.31 21.35
C PHE A 435 28.34 -5.07 22.68
N PRO A 436 29.45 -5.34 23.39
CA PRO A 436 29.39 -6.03 24.67
C PRO A 436 28.85 -5.11 25.78
N ALA A 437 28.40 -5.72 26.87
CA ALA A 437 28.03 -5.00 28.07
C ALA A 437 29.26 -4.26 28.64
N ALA A 438 29.03 -3.09 29.24
CA ALA A 438 30.11 -2.25 29.76
C ALA A 438 29.64 -1.36 30.89
N ASP A 439 30.53 -1.16 31.86
CA ASP A 439 30.41 -0.11 32.87
C ASP A 439 31.16 1.15 32.43
N HIS A 440 30.58 2.31 32.73
CA HIS A 440 31.09 3.61 32.33
C HIS A 440 31.32 4.50 33.55
N ALA A 441 32.41 5.27 33.52
CA ALA A 441 32.71 6.24 34.57
C ALA A 441 31.63 7.33 34.65
N ALA A 442 31.35 7.82 35.86
CA ALA A 442 30.40 8.90 36.08
C ALA A 442 30.79 10.19 35.32
N GLY A 443 29.81 10.87 34.73
CA GLY A 443 30.01 12.08 33.91
C GLY A 443 30.67 11.83 32.55
N LYS A 444 30.88 10.56 32.18
CA LYS A 444 31.28 10.22 30.81
C LYS A 444 30.13 10.58 29.86
N LYS A 445 30.48 11.21 28.75
CA LYS A 445 29.54 11.50 27.68
C LYS A 445 29.63 10.48 26.56
N MET A 446 28.57 10.39 25.78
CA MET A 446 28.47 9.59 24.58
C MET A 446 27.92 10.42 23.43
N GLU A 447 28.44 10.16 22.25
CA GLU A 447 27.90 10.72 21.01
C GLU A 447 26.79 9.80 20.50
N CYS A 448 25.63 10.39 20.21
CA CYS A 448 24.58 9.80 19.38
C CYS A 448 24.83 10.18 17.90
N THR A 449 23.80 10.07 17.05
CA THR A 449 23.94 10.41 15.63
C THR A 449 24.26 11.90 15.46
N TYR A 450 23.47 12.78 16.08
CA TYR A 450 23.65 14.23 15.93
C TYR A 450 24.07 14.97 17.20
N ILE A 451 23.70 14.47 18.36
CA ILE A 451 23.92 15.14 19.65
C ILE A 451 24.86 14.34 20.55
N GLU A 452 25.38 15.01 21.58
CA GLU A 452 26.11 14.41 22.69
C GLU A 452 25.21 14.39 23.93
N MET A 453 25.27 13.30 24.70
CA MET A 453 24.51 13.17 25.95
C MET A 453 25.29 12.41 27.03
N GLU A 454 24.79 12.45 28.27
CA GLU A 454 25.36 11.72 29.39
C GLU A 454 25.24 10.20 29.19
N GLN A 455 26.33 9.47 29.41
CA GLN A 455 26.36 8.02 29.35
C GLN A 455 25.73 7.42 30.61
N ALA A 456 24.98 6.33 30.43
CA ALA A 456 24.46 5.54 31.54
C ALA A 456 25.62 4.82 32.27
N PRO A 457 25.54 4.62 33.60
CA PRO A 457 26.58 3.93 34.35
C PRO A 457 26.87 2.51 33.83
N HIS A 458 25.83 1.85 33.31
CA HIS A 458 25.91 0.51 32.76
C HIS A 458 25.15 0.45 31.44
N THR A 459 25.70 -0.27 30.47
CA THR A 459 25.05 -0.61 29.20
C THR A 459 25.05 -2.13 29.01
N TYR A 460 23.90 -2.69 28.65
CA TYR A 460 23.76 -4.11 28.32
C TYR A 460 24.36 -4.44 26.96
N ALA A 461 24.74 -5.71 26.75
CA ALA A 461 25.21 -6.18 25.47
C ALA A 461 24.08 -6.18 24.43
N VAL A 462 24.36 -5.71 23.22
CA VAL A 462 23.39 -5.58 22.13
C VAL A 462 23.91 -6.11 20.80
N VAL A 463 23.01 -6.68 20.00
CA VAL A 463 23.21 -6.95 18.57
C VAL A 463 22.24 -6.08 17.78
N LEU A 464 22.78 -5.27 16.87
CA LEU A 464 22.04 -4.23 16.17
C LEU A 464 22.10 -4.43 14.66
N SER A 465 20.98 -4.18 13.99
CA SER A 465 20.93 -3.90 12.56
C SER A 465 20.79 -2.40 12.36
N ARG A 466 21.82 -1.73 11.83
CA ARG A 466 21.86 -0.27 11.68
C ARG A 466 22.35 0.20 10.30
N PRO A 467 21.82 1.31 9.76
CA PRO A 467 22.46 2.00 8.65
C PRO A 467 23.89 2.42 9.03
N ALA A 468 24.84 2.16 8.14
CA ALA A 468 26.28 2.28 8.41
C ALA A 468 26.74 3.72 8.77
N TRP A 469 25.92 4.73 8.49
CA TRP A 469 26.23 6.14 8.72
C TRP A 469 25.78 6.67 10.08
N LEU A 470 24.73 6.09 10.70
CA LEU A 470 24.10 6.64 11.92
C LEU A 470 24.45 5.84 13.15
N TRP A 471 24.61 6.45 14.33
CA TRP A 471 25.06 5.79 15.56
C TRP A 471 24.06 4.77 16.14
N GLY A 472 22.76 5.08 16.03
CA GLY A 472 21.65 4.25 16.49
C GLY A 472 21.44 2.96 15.70
N ALA A 473 20.23 2.42 15.76
CA ALA A 473 19.83 1.21 15.04
C ALA A 473 18.37 1.24 14.60
N GLU A 474 18.06 0.55 13.51
CA GLU A 474 16.68 0.37 13.03
C GLU A 474 15.98 -0.78 13.76
N MET A 475 16.77 -1.74 14.25
CA MET A 475 16.32 -2.87 15.05
C MET A 475 17.49 -3.51 15.78
N GLY A 476 17.17 -4.27 16.83
CA GLY A 476 18.14 -5.11 17.50
C GLY A 476 17.54 -5.90 18.65
N ALA A 477 18.41 -6.62 19.33
CA ALA A 477 18.10 -7.29 20.58
C ALA A 477 19.24 -7.09 21.59
N ASN A 478 18.95 -7.32 22.87
CA ASN A 478 19.96 -7.30 23.93
C ASN A 478 20.08 -8.64 24.67
N GLU A 479 21.06 -8.76 25.55
CA GLU A 479 21.31 -9.98 26.32
C GLU A 479 20.14 -10.41 27.22
N HIS A 480 19.26 -9.47 27.59
CA HIS A 480 18.03 -9.73 28.32
C HIS A 480 16.86 -10.18 27.43
N GLN A 481 17.12 -10.36 26.13
CA GLN A 481 16.14 -10.74 25.10
C GLN A 481 15.06 -9.69 24.85
N VAL A 482 15.32 -8.43 25.20
CA VAL A 482 14.51 -7.31 24.73
C VAL A 482 14.80 -7.13 23.24
N CYS A 483 13.76 -7.07 22.42
CA CYS A 483 13.81 -6.78 21.00
C CYS A 483 13.12 -5.44 20.74
N ILE A 484 13.74 -4.56 19.95
CA ILE A 484 13.17 -3.28 19.55
C ILE A 484 13.37 -3.09 18.06
N GLY A 485 12.37 -2.54 17.38
CA GLY A 485 12.52 -1.91 16.08
C GLY A 485 11.65 -0.67 15.97
N ASN A 486 12.01 0.25 15.09
CA ASN A 486 11.25 1.47 14.84
C ASN A 486 10.72 1.54 13.40
N GLU A 487 9.74 2.44 13.25
CA GLU A 487 9.03 2.73 12.02
C GLU A 487 8.78 4.23 11.88
N ALA A 488 8.91 4.74 10.65
CA ALA A 488 8.65 6.14 10.35
C ALA A 488 7.14 6.40 10.31
N VAL A 489 6.67 7.35 11.12
CA VAL A 489 5.26 7.79 11.13
C VAL A 489 5.17 9.31 10.98
N TRP A 490 4.06 9.76 10.40
CA TRP A 490 3.76 11.16 10.18
C TRP A 490 2.36 11.47 10.68
N GLY A 491 2.20 12.58 11.37
CA GLY A 491 0.93 13.04 11.90
C GLY A 491 0.89 14.54 12.03
N ARG A 492 -0.18 15.09 12.59
CA ARG A 492 -0.47 16.53 12.62
C ARG A 492 0.67 17.38 13.16
N GLU A 493 1.42 16.86 14.12
CA GLU A 493 2.65 17.48 14.60
C GLU A 493 3.76 17.34 13.55
N GLU A 494 4.35 18.45 13.13
CA GLU A 494 5.46 18.42 12.17
C GLU A 494 6.72 17.81 12.80
N ALA A 495 7.45 17.01 12.01
CA ALA A 495 8.71 16.42 12.46
C ALA A 495 9.85 17.44 12.32
N SER A 496 10.57 17.69 13.41
CA SER A 496 11.62 18.71 13.46
C SER A 496 12.84 18.34 12.62
N ALA A 497 13.33 19.30 11.83
CA ALA A 497 14.63 19.21 11.16
C ALA A 497 15.81 19.59 12.06
N GLU A 498 15.54 20.13 13.25
CA GLU A 498 16.59 20.45 14.22
C GLU A 498 17.22 19.17 14.76
N GLU A 499 18.55 19.15 14.81
CA GLU A 499 19.34 18.02 15.28
C GLU A 499 19.02 17.67 16.74
N ALA A 500 18.42 16.50 16.95
CA ALA A 500 18.13 15.90 18.25
C ALA A 500 18.40 14.39 18.19
N LEU A 501 17.82 13.60 19.11
CA LEU A 501 17.87 12.14 18.98
C LEU A 501 17.06 11.69 17.77
N LEU A 502 17.61 10.77 16.99
CA LEU A 502 16.81 10.05 16.00
C LEU A 502 16.02 8.92 16.67
N GLY A 503 14.93 8.48 16.04
CA GLY A 503 14.24 7.26 16.44
C GLY A 503 15.18 6.05 16.54
N MET A 504 16.12 5.97 15.61
CA MET A 504 17.13 4.92 15.59
C MET A 504 18.09 5.03 16.79
N ASP A 505 18.40 6.25 17.25
CA ASP A 505 19.19 6.43 18.48
C ASP A 505 18.41 5.91 19.69
N LEU A 506 17.10 6.18 19.74
CA LEU A 506 16.20 5.69 20.80
C LEU A 506 16.08 4.17 20.82
N VAL A 507 16.08 3.48 19.67
CA VAL A 507 16.14 2.01 19.60
C VAL A 507 17.37 1.48 20.32
N ARG A 508 18.55 1.99 19.97
CA ARG A 508 19.81 1.54 20.57
C ARG A 508 19.86 1.86 22.06
N LEU A 509 19.49 3.08 22.45
CA LEU A 509 19.47 3.51 23.84
C LEU A 509 18.50 2.67 24.69
N GLY A 510 17.33 2.34 24.16
CA GLY A 510 16.37 1.44 24.80
C GLY A 510 16.97 0.05 25.04
N LEU A 511 17.62 -0.53 24.03
CA LEU A 511 18.27 -1.83 24.13
C LEU A 511 19.47 -1.84 25.10
N GLU A 512 20.28 -0.79 25.10
CA GLU A 512 21.45 -0.70 25.98
C GLU A 512 21.08 -0.47 27.45
N ARG A 513 19.87 0.03 27.77
CA ARG A 513 19.51 0.49 29.13
C ARG A 513 18.34 -0.27 29.78
N ALA A 514 17.60 -1.09 29.02
CA ALA A 514 16.45 -1.83 29.51
C ALA A 514 16.66 -3.35 29.58
N ASP A 515 16.20 -3.97 30.66
CA ASP A 515 16.25 -5.43 30.88
C ASP A 515 14.88 -6.10 30.64
N ASN A 516 13.87 -5.31 30.28
CA ASN A 516 12.53 -5.76 29.91
C ASN A 516 11.87 -4.72 28.98
N ALA A 517 10.80 -5.11 28.30
CA ALA A 517 10.11 -4.31 27.29
C ALA A 517 9.41 -3.08 27.89
N GLN A 518 8.79 -3.19 29.07
CA GLN A 518 8.20 -2.03 29.74
C GLN A 518 9.27 -0.97 30.10
N LYS A 519 10.42 -1.40 30.63
CA LYS A 519 11.55 -0.51 30.95
C LYS A 519 12.14 0.13 29.68
N ALA A 520 12.09 -0.54 28.54
CA ALA A 520 12.48 0.07 27.27
C ALA A 520 11.52 1.21 26.86
N VAL A 521 10.21 1.04 27.08
CA VAL A 521 9.22 2.14 26.91
C VAL A 521 9.57 3.32 27.82
N ASP A 522 9.90 3.06 29.09
CA ASP A 522 10.33 4.09 30.05
C ASP A 522 11.55 4.86 29.58
N VAL A 523 12.62 4.14 29.22
CA VAL A 523 13.88 4.73 28.76
C VAL A 523 13.64 5.61 27.54
N ILE A 524 12.87 5.13 26.55
CA ILE A 524 12.60 5.90 25.33
C ILE A 524 11.80 7.17 25.66
N ALA A 525 10.78 7.06 26.53
CA ALA A 525 9.97 8.21 26.95
C ALA A 525 10.80 9.28 27.69
N GLU A 526 11.64 8.87 28.64
CA GLU A 526 12.52 9.77 29.40
C GLU A 526 13.53 10.49 28.50
N LEU A 527 14.10 9.78 27.51
CA LEU A 527 15.04 10.34 26.56
C LEU A 527 14.37 11.31 25.59
N LEU A 528 13.17 10.98 25.13
CA LEU A 528 12.37 11.86 24.29
C LEU A 528 12.00 13.15 25.03
N GLU A 529 11.63 13.07 26.30
CA GLU A 529 11.32 14.24 27.12
C GLU A 529 12.56 15.13 27.33
N LYS A 530 13.71 14.53 27.60
CA LYS A 530 14.95 15.27 27.92
C LYS A 530 15.67 15.85 26.71
N TYR A 531 15.69 15.14 25.59
CA TYR A 531 16.51 15.47 24.42
C TYR A 531 15.72 15.71 23.15
N GLY A 532 14.40 15.45 23.15
CA GLY A 532 13.56 15.57 21.96
C GLY A 532 13.85 14.53 20.88
N GLN A 533 13.18 14.68 19.75
CA GLN A 533 13.48 13.92 18.53
C GLN A 533 13.50 14.84 17.30
N GLY A 534 14.38 14.57 16.35
CA GLY A 534 14.54 15.41 15.16
C GLY A 534 15.89 15.25 14.46
N GLY A 535 16.00 15.88 13.29
CA GLY A 535 17.17 15.82 12.42
C GLY A 535 16.95 14.93 11.20
N ASN A 536 17.87 15.00 10.23
CA ASN A 536 17.72 14.26 8.98
C ASN A 536 17.80 12.75 9.21
N CYS A 537 16.83 11.99 8.71
CA CYS A 537 16.79 10.54 8.84
C CYS A 537 17.42 9.82 7.63
N MET A 538 18.10 10.53 6.72
CA MET A 538 18.72 10.00 5.51
C MET A 538 20.16 10.48 5.36
N GLU A 539 21.06 9.65 4.79
CA GLU A 539 22.41 10.07 4.37
C GLU A 539 22.36 10.81 3.02
N ASP A 540 21.76 12.00 3.03
CA ASP A 540 21.62 12.88 1.87
C ASP A 540 21.49 14.34 2.31
N GLU A 541 21.71 15.30 1.40
CA GLU A 541 21.50 16.73 1.68
C GLU A 541 20.00 17.08 1.76
N SER A 542 19.14 16.29 1.12
CA SER A 542 17.69 16.44 1.24
C SER A 542 17.21 16.08 2.64
N ILE A 543 16.46 17.00 3.24
CA ILE A 543 15.93 16.82 4.59
C ILE A 543 14.76 15.84 4.54
N PHE A 544 14.91 14.73 5.25
CA PHE A 544 13.86 13.74 5.43
C PHE A 544 13.62 13.48 6.92
N THR A 545 12.51 14.01 7.46
CA THR A 545 12.19 13.92 8.90
C THR A 545 10.89 13.15 9.13
N TYR A 546 10.80 12.47 10.28
CA TYR A 546 9.62 11.74 10.73
C TYR A 546 9.61 11.55 12.25
N HIS A 547 8.43 11.23 12.80
CA HIS A 547 8.31 10.68 14.17
C HIS A 547 8.35 9.16 14.12
N ASN A 548 8.32 8.51 15.28
CA ASN A 548 8.57 7.07 15.36
C ASN A 548 7.43 6.29 16.01
N SER A 549 7.10 5.14 15.42
CA SER A 549 6.39 4.04 16.06
C SER A 549 7.41 2.94 16.37
N PHE A 550 7.38 2.42 17.59
CA PHE A 550 8.28 1.39 18.07
C PHE A 550 7.48 0.15 18.42
N LEU A 551 8.01 -1.01 18.04
CA LEU A 551 7.54 -2.30 18.52
C LEU A 551 8.62 -2.88 19.42
N ILE A 552 8.24 -3.17 20.65
CA ILE A 552 9.16 -3.55 21.73
C ILE A 552 8.63 -4.85 22.31
N SER A 553 9.47 -5.87 22.46
CA SER A 553 9.07 -7.12 23.09
C SER A 553 10.18 -7.72 23.94
N ASP A 554 9.81 -8.57 24.87
CA ASP A 554 10.73 -9.42 25.62
C ASP A 554 10.16 -10.84 25.76
N ARG A 555 10.66 -11.63 26.70
CA ARG A 555 10.20 -13.00 26.96
C ARG A 555 8.72 -13.08 27.37
N THR A 556 8.14 -12.02 27.92
CA THR A 556 6.89 -12.05 28.67
C THR A 556 5.82 -11.11 28.12
N GLU A 557 6.21 -10.00 27.50
CA GLU A 557 5.30 -8.97 27.04
C GLU A 557 5.77 -8.29 25.76
N ALA A 558 4.87 -7.53 25.14
CA ALA A 558 5.19 -6.66 24.02
C ALA A 558 4.39 -5.36 24.11
N TRP A 559 4.94 -4.32 23.51
CA TRP A 559 4.44 -2.95 23.56
C TRP A 559 4.57 -2.31 22.19
N VAL A 560 3.58 -1.47 21.85
CA VAL A 560 3.68 -0.47 20.81
C VAL A 560 3.86 0.88 21.48
N LEU A 561 4.84 1.68 21.07
CA LEU A 561 5.06 3.06 21.53
C LEU A 561 5.07 3.97 20.31
N GLU A 562 4.15 4.94 20.25
CA GLU A 562 4.06 5.89 19.14
C GLU A 562 4.32 7.31 19.64
N THR A 563 5.15 8.04 18.90
CA THR A 563 5.62 9.37 19.28
C THR A 563 5.14 10.42 18.28
N SER A 564 4.89 11.64 18.76
CA SER A 564 4.48 12.80 17.97
C SER A 564 5.10 14.05 18.59
N GLY A 565 6.24 14.48 18.07
CA GLY A 565 7.08 15.50 18.73
C GLY A 565 7.57 14.96 20.07
N LYS A 566 7.39 15.72 21.17
CA LYS A 566 7.69 15.24 22.53
C LYS A 566 6.59 14.32 23.12
N TYR A 567 5.41 14.31 22.52
CA TYR A 567 4.26 13.57 23.04
C TYR A 567 4.29 12.11 22.59
N TRP A 568 3.73 11.22 23.39
CA TRP A 568 3.74 9.79 23.09
C TRP A 568 2.59 9.04 23.78
N ALA A 569 2.20 7.92 23.18
CA ALA A 569 1.29 6.94 23.75
C ALA A 569 1.88 5.52 23.62
N ALA A 570 1.61 4.66 24.59
CA ALA A 570 2.03 3.27 24.57
C ALA A 570 0.87 2.31 24.88
N GLU A 571 0.80 1.23 24.11
CA GLU A 571 -0.18 0.15 24.21
C GLU A 571 0.55 -1.16 24.55
N LYS A 572 0.15 -1.81 25.64
CA LYS A 572 0.60 -3.17 25.96
C LYS A 572 -0.17 -4.18 25.13
N VAL A 573 0.50 -5.13 24.49
CA VAL A 573 -0.17 -6.18 23.71
C VAL A 573 -0.56 -7.33 24.64
N ASP A 574 -1.87 -7.51 24.88
CA ASP A 574 -2.38 -8.48 25.87
C ASP A 574 -2.32 -9.93 25.40
N GLU A 575 -2.57 -10.17 24.11
CA GLU A 575 -2.59 -11.50 23.49
C GLU A 575 -2.56 -11.38 21.96
N GLY A 576 -2.26 -12.48 21.27
CA GLY A 576 -2.39 -12.55 19.82
C GLY A 576 -1.15 -12.05 19.08
N TYR A 577 -1.35 -11.15 18.13
CA TYR A 577 -0.28 -10.61 17.30
C TYR A 577 -0.54 -9.11 17.12
N ARG A 578 0.52 -8.36 16.80
CA ARG A 578 0.46 -6.92 16.58
C ARG A 578 1.47 -6.54 15.52
N ASN A 579 1.08 -5.79 14.50
CA ASN A 579 2.02 -5.18 13.58
C ASN A 579 1.90 -3.65 13.64
N ILE A 580 2.91 -2.95 13.15
CA ILE A 580 2.93 -1.52 12.89
C ILE A 580 3.43 -1.27 11.47
N SER A 581 3.10 -0.11 10.90
CA SER A 581 3.58 0.37 9.60
C SER A 581 3.65 1.89 9.67
N ASN A 582 3.76 2.59 8.52
CA ASN A 582 3.91 4.04 8.44
C ASN A 582 2.65 4.87 8.77
N GLN A 583 1.90 4.45 9.79
CA GLN A 583 0.73 5.15 10.33
C GLN A 583 0.63 4.90 11.83
N TYR A 584 0.06 5.87 12.56
CA TYR A 584 -0.29 5.62 13.95
C TYR A 584 -1.39 4.55 14.05
N SER A 585 -1.27 3.69 15.06
CA SER A 585 -2.06 2.50 15.22
C SER A 585 -2.61 2.34 16.63
N ILE A 586 -2.06 3.05 17.62
CA ILE A 586 -2.60 3.08 18.98
C ILE A 586 -3.91 3.86 18.95
N THR A 587 -5.01 3.21 19.34
CA THR A 587 -6.34 3.83 19.29
C THR A 587 -6.79 4.31 20.67
N THR A 588 -7.83 3.71 21.22
CA THR A 588 -8.43 4.09 22.51
C THR A 588 -7.85 3.29 23.68
N LYS A 589 -7.20 2.16 23.41
CA LYS A 589 -6.43 1.41 24.40
C LYS A 589 -5.05 2.04 24.54
N ILE A 590 -4.87 2.79 25.61
CA ILE A 590 -3.62 3.47 25.95
C ILE A 590 -3.31 3.06 27.39
N ASP A 591 -2.22 2.30 27.56
CA ASP A 591 -1.77 1.82 28.87
C ASP A 591 -0.83 2.84 29.54
N ARG A 592 -0.11 3.62 28.74
CA ARG A 592 0.77 4.70 29.20
C ARG A 592 0.78 5.84 28.19
N GLU A 593 0.95 7.07 28.66
CA GLU A 593 0.98 8.26 27.81
C GLU A 593 1.80 9.39 28.44
N HIS A 594 2.23 10.33 27.60
CA HIS A 594 2.80 11.59 28.06
C HIS A 594 1.73 12.40 28.83
N PRO A 595 2.05 12.94 30.03
CA PRO A 595 1.05 13.57 30.91
C PRO A 595 0.34 14.76 30.27
N GLU A 596 1.04 15.54 29.46
CA GLU A 596 0.48 16.70 28.75
C GLU A 596 -0.13 16.36 27.37
N MET A 597 -0.11 15.09 26.92
CA MET A 597 -0.51 14.72 25.54
C MET A 597 -1.94 15.13 25.20
N ARG A 598 -2.88 14.89 26.12
CA ARG A 598 -4.31 15.18 25.89
C ARG A 598 -4.59 16.67 25.95
N GLU A 599 -3.97 17.36 26.91
CA GLU A 599 -4.09 18.81 27.05
C GLU A 599 -3.50 19.53 25.84
N TYR A 600 -2.36 19.06 25.32
CA TYR A 600 -1.78 19.58 24.09
C TYR A 600 -2.73 19.41 22.91
N ALA A 601 -3.21 18.19 22.66
CA ALA A 601 -4.15 17.94 21.58
C ALA A 601 -5.43 18.80 21.67
N ARG A 602 -5.91 19.06 22.89
CA ARG A 602 -7.03 19.97 23.15
C ARG A 602 -6.66 21.43 22.82
N SER A 603 -5.48 21.88 23.24
CA SER A 603 -5.00 23.24 22.95
C SER A 603 -4.84 23.51 21.44
N GLN A 604 -4.51 22.46 20.68
CA GLN A 604 -4.42 22.49 19.22
C GLN A 604 -5.79 22.33 18.52
N GLY A 605 -6.87 22.10 19.27
CA GLY A 605 -8.21 21.85 18.71
C GLY A 605 -8.36 20.51 18.00
N TRP A 606 -7.46 19.54 18.23
CA TRP A 606 -7.49 18.22 17.59
C TRP A 606 -8.44 17.24 18.25
N TRP A 607 -8.74 17.46 19.53
CA TRP A 607 -9.61 16.62 20.34
C TRP A 607 -10.47 17.47 21.27
N ASP A 608 -11.73 17.06 21.46
CA ASP A 608 -12.59 17.60 22.52
C ASP A 608 -12.85 16.51 23.57
N GLU A 609 -12.92 16.90 24.85
CA GLU A 609 -13.09 15.98 25.98
C GLU A 609 -14.42 15.20 25.95
N LYS A 610 -15.30 15.49 24.98
CA LYS A 610 -16.60 14.83 24.81
C LYS A 610 -16.45 13.49 24.07
N ALA A 611 -15.47 13.38 23.19
CA ALA A 611 -15.13 12.14 22.49
C ALA A 611 -14.13 11.30 23.29
N GLN A 612 -14.22 9.97 23.19
CA GLN A 612 -13.17 9.10 23.72
C GLN A 612 -11.86 9.41 23.01
N PHE A 613 -10.78 9.60 23.76
CA PHE A 613 -9.47 9.88 23.17
C PHE A 613 -8.97 8.66 22.39
N ASN A 614 -8.64 8.87 21.12
CA ASN A 614 -8.06 7.89 20.23
C ASN A 614 -6.77 8.48 19.66
N PHE A 615 -5.60 7.95 20.05
CA PHE A 615 -4.30 8.56 19.71
C PHE A 615 -4.09 8.64 18.19
N ALA A 616 -4.33 7.55 17.48
CA ALA A 616 -4.20 7.51 16.03
C ALA A 616 -5.14 8.51 15.34
N GLU A 617 -6.41 8.61 15.75
CA GLU A 617 -7.34 9.58 15.15
C GLU A 617 -6.95 11.04 15.45
N VAL A 618 -6.51 11.31 16.68
CA VAL A 618 -6.20 12.66 17.16
C VAL A 618 -4.89 13.18 16.55
N TYR A 619 -3.86 12.34 16.51
CA TYR A 619 -2.51 12.73 16.07
C TYR A 619 -2.22 12.43 14.59
N SER A 620 -3.01 11.60 13.89
CA SER A 620 -2.80 11.38 12.44
C SER A 620 -3.29 12.55 11.58
N TYR A 621 -2.65 12.75 10.43
CA TYR A 621 -3.21 13.57 9.35
C TYR A 621 -4.45 12.90 8.74
N MET A 622 -5.44 13.67 8.26
CA MET A 622 -6.55 13.14 7.45
C MET A 622 -6.17 12.97 5.96
N ASN A 623 -4.88 12.80 5.64
CA ASN A 623 -4.38 12.80 4.25
C ASN A 623 -4.18 11.37 3.71
N THR A 624 -4.74 11.09 2.54
CA THR A 624 -5.03 9.77 1.97
C THR A 624 -3.82 9.05 1.38
N ALA A 625 -2.86 9.72 0.75
CA ALA A 625 -1.79 9.00 0.03
C ALA A 625 -0.80 8.22 0.92
N ARG A 626 -0.44 8.76 2.10
CA ARG A 626 0.46 8.10 3.06
C ARG A 626 -0.26 7.01 3.86
N ILE A 627 -1.54 7.21 4.15
CA ILE A 627 -2.42 6.25 4.84
C ILE A 627 -2.85 5.11 3.91
N GLU A 628 -3.01 5.34 2.60
CA GLU A 628 -3.43 4.29 1.66
C GLU A 628 -2.33 3.21 1.47
N ALA A 629 -1.06 3.61 1.34
CA ALA A 629 0.06 2.66 1.22
C ALA A 629 0.40 1.98 2.55
N SER A 630 0.45 2.73 3.66
CA SER A 630 0.68 2.17 5.00
C SER A 630 -0.50 1.34 5.50
N GLY A 631 -1.73 1.74 5.18
CA GLY A 631 -2.96 1.00 5.46
C GLY A 631 -3.04 -0.30 4.67
N SER A 632 -2.57 -0.34 3.41
CA SER A 632 -2.46 -1.59 2.64
C SER A 632 -1.49 -2.56 3.34
N ARG A 633 -0.28 -2.13 3.67
CA ARG A 633 0.73 -3.01 4.27
C ARG A 633 0.40 -3.42 5.70
N TYR A 634 -0.03 -2.48 6.52
CA TYR A 634 -0.58 -2.78 7.85
C TYR A 634 -1.71 -3.81 7.76
N CYS A 635 -2.64 -3.68 6.81
CA CYS A 635 -3.72 -4.64 6.62
C CYS A 635 -3.23 -6.01 6.10
N GLU A 636 -2.32 -6.04 5.11
CA GLU A 636 -1.77 -7.30 4.58
C GLU A 636 -0.90 -8.03 5.61
N GLY A 637 -0.01 -7.34 6.31
CA GLY A 637 0.76 -7.89 7.43
C GLY A 637 -0.15 -8.45 8.52
N ARG A 638 -1.24 -7.73 8.86
CA ARG A 638 -2.27 -8.23 9.78
C ARG A 638 -2.95 -9.50 9.26
N LYS A 639 -3.30 -9.57 7.97
CA LYS A 639 -3.91 -10.77 7.36
C LYS A 639 -2.95 -11.95 7.37
N LEU A 640 -1.68 -11.74 7.06
CA LEU A 640 -0.64 -12.77 7.07
C LEU A 640 -0.41 -13.31 8.49
N LEU A 641 -0.39 -12.43 9.50
CA LEU A 641 -0.31 -12.83 10.91
C LEU A 641 -1.56 -13.60 11.36
N GLU A 642 -2.76 -13.11 11.04
CA GLU A 642 -4.02 -13.80 11.39
C GLU A 642 -4.10 -15.19 10.75
N ARG A 643 -3.70 -15.32 9.47
CA ARG A 643 -3.70 -16.60 8.75
C ARG A 643 -2.83 -17.66 9.41
N ASN A 644 -1.76 -17.24 10.09
CA ASN A 644 -0.82 -18.12 10.75
C ASN A 644 -0.99 -18.14 12.28
N LYS A 645 -2.07 -17.56 12.82
CA LYS A 645 -2.31 -17.47 14.26
C LYS A 645 -2.29 -18.85 14.91
N GLY A 646 -1.46 -18.99 15.94
CA GLY A 646 -1.23 -20.24 16.66
C GLY A 646 -0.08 -21.09 16.14
N GLN A 647 0.48 -20.74 14.97
CA GLN A 647 1.53 -21.50 14.29
C GLN A 647 2.68 -20.60 13.82
N ILE A 648 2.80 -19.39 14.37
CA ILE A 648 3.85 -18.46 13.98
C ILE A 648 5.20 -18.97 14.50
N THR A 649 6.08 -19.34 13.57
CA THR A 649 7.47 -19.77 13.80
C THR A 649 8.47 -18.77 13.21
N ALA A 650 9.77 -19.04 13.36
CA ALA A 650 10.82 -18.31 12.63
C ALA A 650 10.60 -18.37 11.11
N GLU A 651 10.34 -19.56 10.56
CA GLU A 651 10.13 -19.77 9.12
C GLU A 651 8.91 -18.99 8.62
N THR A 652 7.80 -19.02 9.37
CA THR A 652 6.61 -18.23 9.06
C THR A 652 6.94 -16.75 9.00
N MET A 653 7.62 -16.22 10.02
CA MET A 653 7.94 -14.79 10.10
C MET A 653 8.92 -14.36 9.00
N MET A 654 9.95 -15.16 8.72
CA MET A 654 10.85 -14.92 7.59
C MET A 654 10.09 -14.91 6.28
N GLY A 655 9.12 -15.81 6.09
CA GLY A 655 8.24 -15.82 4.92
C GLY A 655 7.43 -14.53 4.78
N ILE A 656 6.86 -14.02 5.87
CA ILE A 656 6.13 -12.75 5.86
C ILE A 656 7.04 -11.58 5.48
N LEU A 657 8.23 -11.49 6.08
CA LEU A 657 9.20 -10.44 5.79
C LEU A 657 9.74 -10.48 4.34
N ARG A 658 9.59 -11.62 3.64
CA ARG A 658 9.99 -11.80 2.24
C ARG A 658 8.88 -11.43 1.25
N ASP A 659 7.65 -11.25 1.72
CA ASP A 659 6.47 -11.14 0.87
C ASP A 659 6.44 -9.79 0.13
N LYS A 660 6.77 -9.82 -1.17
CA LYS A 660 6.76 -8.64 -2.05
C LYS A 660 5.35 -8.24 -2.48
N ASP A 661 4.45 -9.21 -2.59
CA ASP A 661 3.07 -8.98 -3.07
C ASP A 661 2.27 -8.10 -2.12
N SER A 662 2.47 -8.27 -0.80
CA SER A 662 1.90 -7.42 0.25
C SER A 662 2.59 -6.06 0.39
N GLY A 663 3.77 -5.88 -0.22
CA GLY A 663 4.62 -4.71 -0.06
C GLY A 663 5.43 -4.68 1.24
N ILE A 664 5.45 -5.77 2.00
CA ILE A 664 6.24 -5.92 3.24
C ILE A 664 7.74 -5.99 2.90
N ASN A 665 8.09 -6.73 1.86
CA ASN A 665 9.42 -6.66 1.27
C ASN A 665 9.43 -5.59 0.17
N MET A 666 10.03 -4.44 0.46
CA MET A 666 10.07 -3.32 -0.47
C MET A 666 11.16 -3.45 -1.55
N GLU A 667 10.84 -2.95 -2.74
CA GLU A 667 11.74 -2.82 -3.88
C GLU A 667 11.63 -1.40 -4.47
N GLY A 668 12.71 -0.90 -5.07
CA GLY A 668 12.75 0.42 -5.71
C GLY A 668 13.83 1.33 -5.13
N MET A 669 13.58 2.65 -5.18
CA MET A 669 14.51 3.65 -4.64
C MET A 669 14.63 3.59 -3.12
N PHE A 670 13.58 3.14 -2.46
CA PHE A 670 13.68 2.56 -1.13
C PHE A 670 13.43 1.07 -1.25
N MET A 671 14.22 0.29 -0.56
CA MET A 671 14.07 -1.16 -0.54
C MET A 671 14.36 -1.69 0.84
N THR A 672 13.96 -2.94 1.11
CA THR A 672 14.39 -3.63 2.31
C THR A 672 15.91 -3.79 2.28
N THR A 673 16.63 -3.03 3.11
CA THR A 673 18.10 -3.05 3.20
C THR A 673 18.62 -4.02 4.26
N GLY A 674 17.76 -4.42 5.20
CA GLY A 674 18.03 -5.45 6.19
C GLY A 674 16.76 -5.97 6.86
N SER A 675 16.82 -7.19 7.36
CA SER A 675 15.69 -7.84 8.04
C SER A 675 16.15 -8.58 9.29
N MET A 676 15.29 -8.62 10.30
CA MET A 676 15.49 -9.35 11.55
C MET A 676 14.29 -10.22 11.89
N VAL A 677 14.54 -11.43 12.41
CA VAL A 677 13.55 -12.26 13.10
C VAL A 677 14.12 -12.70 14.44
N SER A 678 13.38 -12.58 15.54
CA SER A 678 13.79 -13.14 16.84
C SER A 678 12.77 -14.14 17.35
N VAL A 679 13.25 -15.24 17.90
CA VAL A 679 12.44 -16.24 18.60
C VAL A 679 12.95 -16.36 20.02
N VAL A 680 12.10 -15.98 20.97
CA VAL A 680 12.45 -15.85 22.37
C VAL A 680 11.55 -16.76 23.22
N PRO A 681 12.07 -17.85 23.80
CA PRO A 681 11.30 -18.69 24.69
C PRO A 681 10.90 -17.97 25.98
N LYS A 682 9.70 -18.26 26.50
CA LYS A 682 9.26 -17.80 27.82
C LYS A 682 10.10 -18.36 28.97
N ASN A 683 10.61 -19.58 28.80
CA ASN A 683 11.47 -20.19 29.81
C ASN A 683 12.81 -19.42 29.85
N PRO A 684 13.16 -18.76 30.96
CA PRO A 684 14.39 -17.99 31.06
C PRO A 684 15.66 -18.86 31.01
N CYS A 685 15.54 -20.17 31.24
CA CYS A 685 16.67 -21.10 31.11
C CYS A 685 17.03 -21.42 29.65
N LEU A 686 16.18 -21.01 28.69
CA LEU A 686 16.39 -21.25 27.26
C LEU A 686 16.89 -19.96 26.59
N PRO A 687 17.85 -20.06 25.66
CA PRO A 687 18.34 -18.92 24.90
C PRO A 687 17.24 -18.39 23.97
N GLY A 688 17.28 -17.09 23.64
CA GLY A 688 16.64 -16.60 22.42
C GLY A 688 17.57 -16.72 21.23
N VAL A 689 16.98 -16.77 20.04
CA VAL A 689 17.71 -16.83 18.77
C VAL A 689 17.28 -15.66 17.92
N HIS A 690 18.25 -14.86 17.47
CA HIS A 690 18.06 -13.65 16.68
C HIS A 690 18.68 -13.85 15.31
N TYR A 691 17.87 -13.73 14.26
CA TYR A 691 18.28 -13.92 12.88
C TYR A 691 18.38 -12.57 12.19
N PHE A 692 19.46 -12.34 11.45
CA PHE A 692 19.63 -11.11 10.65
C PHE A 692 20.07 -11.44 9.23
N THR A 693 19.63 -10.66 8.25
CA THR A 693 20.15 -10.79 6.88
C THR A 693 21.53 -10.14 6.73
N GLY A 694 21.71 -8.92 7.24
CA GLY A 694 22.91 -8.12 7.01
C GLY A 694 23.18 -7.82 5.53
N THR A 695 22.16 -7.98 4.69
CA THR A 695 22.16 -7.74 3.25
C THR A 695 20.74 -7.34 2.79
N PRO A 696 20.61 -6.56 1.71
CA PRO A 696 19.31 -6.14 1.17
C PRO A 696 18.47 -7.27 0.60
N ASP A 697 17.19 -7.00 0.40
CA ASP A 697 16.15 -7.90 -0.10
C ASP A 697 16.17 -9.27 0.62
N PRO A 698 15.31 -9.46 1.65
CA PRO A 698 15.23 -10.73 2.33
C PRO A 698 15.04 -11.87 1.34
N GLU A 699 14.23 -11.73 0.26
CA GLU A 699 14.01 -12.76 -0.78
C GLU A 699 15.30 -13.28 -1.42
N ARG A 700 16.38 -12.51 -1.41
CA ARG A 700 17.69 -12.86 -1.98
C ARG A 700 18.78 -13.04 -0.92
N SER A 701 18.41 -12.89 0.35
CA SER A 701 19.32 -12.99 1.49
C SER A 701 19.14 -14.29 2.28
N VAL A 702 20.12 -14.59 3.13
CA VAL A 702 20.08 -15.63 4.16
C VAL A 702 19.95 -14.97 5.54
N PHE A 703 18.98 -15.42 6.34
CA PHE A 703 18.84 -15.10 7.75
C PHE A 703 19.86 -15.88 8.60
N LYS A 704 20.91 -15.21 9.09
CA LYS A 704 21.96 -15.82 9.92
C LYS A 704 21.60 -15.75 11.40
N PRO A 705 21.64 -16.87 12.15
CA PRO A 705 21.32 -16.87 13.57
C PRO A 705 22.46 -16.29 14.43
N PHE A 706 22.05 -15.67 15.53
CA PHE A 706 22.86 -15.12 16.59
C PHE A 706 22.23 -15.50 17.94
N ILE A 707 23.07 -15.91 18.88
CA ILE A 707 22.69 -16.22 20.26
C ILE A 707 23.65 -15.48 21.19
N PHE A 708 23.12 -14.80 22.20
CA PHE A 708 23.94 -14.19 23.24
C PHE A 708 24.63 -15.26 24.09
N VAL A 709 25.96 -15.27 24.04
CA VAL A 709 26.87 -16.09 24.85
C VAL A 709 28.09 -15.24 25.20
N GLU A 710 28.91 -15.71 26.14
CA GLU A 710 30.18 -15.05 26.47
C GLU A 710 31.15 -15.08 25.27
N ASP A 711 32.14 -14.19 25.30
CA ASP A 711 33.27 -14.16 24.34
C ASP A 711 32.96 -13.87 22.86
N ILE A 712 31.74 -13.46 22.54
CA ILE A 712 31.37 -13.02 21.18
C ILE A 712 32.34 -11.96 20.67
N LYS A 713 32.86 -12.18 19.46
CA LYS A 713 33.75 -11.23 18.77
C LYS A 713 32.95 -10.39 17.80
N GLN A 714 33.52 -9.23 17.42
CA GLN A 714 32.86 -8.33 16.49
C GLN A 714 32.59 -9.00 15.13
N LEU A 715 31.42 -8.72 14.56
CA LEU A 715 30.89 -9.34 13.33
C LEU A 715 31.50 -8.69 12.08
N LYS A 716 32.81 -8.90 11.86
CA LYS A 716 33.62 -8.15 10.88
C LYS A 716 33.09 -8.14 9.44
N MET A 717 32.45 -9.21 8.98
CA MET A 717 31.95 -9.33 7.60
C MET A 717 30.76 -8.41 7.29
N THR A 718 30.09 -7.92 8.34
CA THR A 718 28.95 -7.01 8.31
C THR A 718 29.29 -5.64 8.90
N CYS A 719 30.57 -5.34 9.14
CA CYS A 719 31.04 -4.03 9.57
C CYS A 719 31.56 -3.22 8.37
N SER A 720 31.05 -2.02 8.22
CA SER A 720 31.45 -1.04 7.22
C SER A 720 32.76 -0.34 7.63
N PRO A 721 33.46 0.29 6.67
CA PRO A 721 34.62 1.13 6.99
C PRO A 721 34.24 2.30 7.91
N SER A 722 35.15 2.65 8.82
CA SER A 722 35.00 3.84 9.68
C SER A 722 35.74 5.03 9.08
N PHE A 723 35.09 6.20 9.08
CA PHE A 723 35.65 7.46 8.57
C PHE A 723 36.00 8.44 9.70
N GLY A 724 35.82 8.06 10.97
CA GLY A 724 36.18 8.88 12.14
C GLY A 724 35.56 10.29 12.11
N GLN A 725 36.36 11.30 12.39
CA GLN A 725 35.94 12.71 12.36
C GLN A 725 35.72 13.24 10.93
N ASP A 726 36.17 12.50 9.91
CA ASP A 726 35.99 12.86 8.51
C ASP A 726 34.66 12.37 7.95
N ASP A 727 33.90 11.60 8.74
CA ASP A 727 32.58 11.11 8.35
C ASP A 727 31.63 12.29 8.08
N PRO A 728 30.90 12.31 6.95
CA PRO A 728 29.93 13.37 6.63
C PRO A 728 28.83 13.54 7.66
N VAL A 729 28.50 12.49 8.43
CA VAL A 729 27.55 12.60 9.55
C VAL A 729 28.13 13.44 10.69
N LYS A 730 29.46 13.61 10.78
CA LYS A 730 30.16 14.37 11.84
C LYS A 730 30.54 15.81 11.44
N ARG A 731 30.63 16.09 10.13
CA ARG A 731 30.98 17.42 9.60
C ARG A 731 29.74 18.29 9.40
N LYS A 732 29.85 19.59 9.65
CA LYS A 732 28.79 20.59 9.38
C LYS A 732 29.21 21.53 8.23
N PRO A 733 28.35 21.80 7.22
CA PRO A 733 27.04 21.16 6.98
C PRO A 733 27.18 19.64 6.73
N ARG A 734 26.15 18.88 7.13
CA ARG A 734 26.14 17.41 7.07
C ARG A 734 26.03 16.93 5.62
N PHE A 735 26.49 15.70 5.36
CA PHE A 735 26.23 14.95 4.12
C PHE A 735 26.70 15.62 2.81
N GLN A 736 27.70 16.51 2.88
CA GLN A 736 28.34 17.14 1.70
C GLN A 736 29.10 16.15 0.80
N SER A 737 29.20 14.89 1.22
CA SER A 737 29.76 13.78 0.44
C SER A 737 29.16 12.49 0.96
N LYS A 738 29.19 11.43 0.14
CA LYS A 738 28.67 10.11 0.49
C LYS A 738 29.77 9.05 0.30
N PRO A 739 30.45 8.61 1.37
CA PRO A 739 31.53 7.63 1.27
C PRO A 739 30.98 6.24 0.96
N ASP A 740 31.83 5.37 0.41
CA ASP A 740 31.46 3.97 0.18
C ASP A 740 31.44 3.19 1.50
N ARG A 741 30.23 2.90 2.00
CA ARG A 741 30.02 2.17 3.25
C ARG A 741 29.83 0.67 3.05
N ARG A 742 30.04 0.11 1.87
CA ARG A 742 29.75 -1.30 1.61
C ARG A 742 30.72 -2.21 2.36
N HIS A 743 30.20 -3.02 3.29
CA HIS A 743 30.98 -4.03 4.00
C HIS A 743 31.25 -5.27 3.13
N PRO A 744 32.18 -6.17 3.51
CA PRO A 744 32.59 -7.30 2.67
C PRO A 744 31.45 -8.21 2.21
N LEU A 745 30.49 -8.52 3.11
CA LEU A 745 29.33 -9.33 2.74
C LEU A 745 28.41 -8.62 1.74
N PHE A 746 28.14 -7.32 1.91
CA PHE A 746 27.30 -6.53 1.00
C PHE A 746 27.86 -6.56 -0.43
N LEU A 747 29.17 -6.37 -0.58
CA LEU A 747 29.84 -6.41 -1.88
C LEU A 747 29.67 -7.77 -2.59
N LYS A 748 29.78 -8.88 -1.83
CA LYS A 748 29.57 -10.23 -2.39
C LYS A 748 28.10 -10.46 -2.74
N HIS A 749 27.19 -10.03 -1.88
CA HIS A 749 25.76 -10.13 -2.09
C HIS A 749 25.32 -9.36 -3.33
N ALA A 750 25.78 -8.12 -3.54
CA ALA A 750 25.44 -7.32 -4.72
C ALA A 750 25.80 -8.01 -6.05
N VAL A 751 26.95 -8.71 -6.10
CA VAL A 751 27.33 -9.50 -7.28
C VAL A 751 26.39 -10.69 -7.49
N VAL A 752 26.04 -11.38 -6.41
CA VAL A 752 25.18 -12.57 -6.46
C VAL A 752 23.75 -12.22 -6.78
N ALA A 753 23.27 -11.10 -6.23
CA ALA A 753 22.04 -10.45 -6.60
C ALA A 753 21.99 -10.29 -8.14
N ALA A 754 22.97 -9.62 -8.75
CA ALA A 754 22.99 -9.45 -10.20
C ALA A 754 22.98 -10.80 -10.97
N ILE A 755 23.66 -11.84 -10.45
CA ILE A 755 23.63 -13.18 -11.06
C ILE A 755 22.22 -13.81 -10.98
N ILE A 756 21.52 -13.65 -9.85
CA ILE A 756 20.16 -14.17 -9.64
C ILE A 756 19.19 -13.59 -10.68
N GLU A 757 19.32 -12.30 -10.97
CA GLU A 757 18.47 -11.61 -11.97
C GLU A 757 18.82 -11.98 -13.41
N THR A 758 20.12 -12.08 -13.72
CA THR A 758 20.56 -12.21 -15.11
C THR A 758 20.64 -13.65 -15.62
N THR A 759 20.89 -14.62 -14.73
CA THR A 759 21.21 -16.01 -15.09
C THR A 759 20.21 -16.98 -14.47
N LYS A 760 19.01 -17.09 -15.03
CA LYS A 760 17.85 -17.80 -14.44
C LYS A 760 18.17 -19.17 -13.82
N GLU A 761 18.87 -20.07 -14.51
CA GLU A 761 19.20 -21.40 -13.95
C GLU A 761 20.17 -21.35 -12.77
N ARG A 762 21.26 -20.58 -12.89
CA ARG A 762 22.26 -20.45 -11.82
C ARG A 762 21.67 -19.69 -10.63
N GLY A 763 20.92 -18.62 -10.91
CA GLY A 763 20.19 -17.83 -9.94
C GLY A 763 19.24 -18.69 -9.11
N ASN A 764 18.39 -19.48 -9.76
CA ASN A 764 17.47 -20.39 -9.08
C ASN A 764 18.21 -21.39 -8.16
N ARG A 765 19.31 -21.99 -8.64
CA ARG A 765 20.12 -22.90 -7.81
C ARG A 765 20.73 -22.21 -6.59
N ILE A 766 21.22 -20.98 -6.74
CA ILE A 766 21.77 -20.20 -5.62
C ILE A 766 20.66 -19.93 -4.59
N VAL A 767 19.48 -19.48 -5.04
CA VAL A 767 18.33 -19.23 -4.16
C VAL A 767 17.90 -20.51 -3.44
N GLU A 768 17.75 -21.63 -4.14
CA GLU A 768 17.41 -22.92 -3.53
C GLU A 768 18.43 -23.36 -2.47
N ASN A 769 19.73 -23.22 -2.75
CA ASN A 769 20.79 -23.54 -1.80
C ASN A 769 20.82 -22.61 -0.60
N MET A 770 20.50 -21.32 -0.78
CA MET A 770 20.34 -20.37 0.33
C MET A 770 19.16 -20.74 1.23
N ARG A 771 18.00 -21.07 0.66
CA ARG A 771 16.83 -21.52 1.43
C ARG A 771 17.10 -22.84 2.15
N LYS A 772 17.88 -23.73 1.54
CA LYS A 772 18.32 -24.96 2.20
C LYS A 772 19.22 -24.66 3.41
N LEU A 773 20.21 -23.79 3.25
CA LEU A 773 21.08 -23.36 4.35
C LEU A 773 20.27 -22.78 5.52
N GLU A 774 19.29 -21.91 5.23
CA GLU A 774 18.40 -21.37 6.28
C GLU A 774 17.61 -22.45 6.99
N LYS A 775 17.04 -23.41 6.26
CA LYS A 775 16.30 -24.54 6.86
C LYS A 775 17.19 -25.38 7.77
N ASP A 776 18.41 -25.67 7.33
CA ASP A 776 19.38 -26.42 8.12
C ASP A 776 19.74 -25.66 9.41
N LYS A 777 19.97 -24.35 9.33
CA LYS A 777 20.23 -23.50 10.51
C LYS A 777 19.02 -23.37 11.42
N MET A 778 17.82 -23.19 10.90
CA MET A 778 16.61 -23.15 11.73
C MET A 778 16.38 -24.47 12.48
N ALA A 779 16.63 -25.62 11.83
CA ALA A 779 16.54 -26.92 12.48
C ALA A 779 17.61 -27.12 13.58
N GLU A 780 18.81 -26.57 13.39
CA GLU A 780 19.86 -26.52 14.42
C GLU A 780 19.39 -25.66 15.62
N MET A 781 18.90 -24.44 15.34
CA MET A 781 18.45 -23.50 16.36
C MET A 781 17.23 -23.97 17.14
N GLU A 782 16.34 -24.73 16.50
CA GLU A 782 15.17 -25.32 17.16
C GLU A 782 15.56 -26.28 18.30
N LYS A 783 16.71 -26.97 18.17
CA LYS A 783 17.26 -27.80 19.25
C LYS A 783 17.65 -26.96 20.45
N HIS A 784 18.30 -25.82 20.22
CA HIS A 784 18.70 -24.89 21.29
C HIS A 784 17.49 -24.19 21.94
N LEU A 785 16.50 -23.78 21.13
CA LEU A 785 15.25 -23.18 21.58
C LEU A 785 14.38 -24.14 22.41
N SER A 786 14.58 -25.45 22.27
CA SER A 786 13.81 -26.48 22.99
C SER A 786 14.56 -27.09 24.17
N SER A 787 15.87 -27.26 24.04
CA SER A 787 16.69 -28.07 24.95
C SER A 787 17.75 -27.26 25.70
N GLY A 788 17.96 -26.00 25.31
CA GLY A 788 19.04 -25.16 25.82
C GLY A 788 20.36 -25.36 25.08
N LEU A 789 21.41 -24.71 25.57
CA LEU A 789 22.78 -24.87 25.08
C LEU A 789 23.53 -25.85 26.00
N GLU A 790 24.03 -26.95 25.45
CA GLU A 790 24.93 -27.86 26.18
C GLU A 790 26.33 -27.27 26.34
N ASP A 791 26.83 -26.61 25.29
CA ASP A 791 28.13 -25.94 25.23
C ASP A 791 27.98 -24.59 24.51
N SER A 792 28.12 -23.49 25.25
CA SER A 792 28.00 -22.13 24.72
C SER A 792 29.14 -21.77 23.76
N THR A 793 30.31 -22.42 23.87
CA THR A 793 31.47 -22.13 23.00
C THR A 793 31.21 -22.52 21.55
N SER A 794 30.32 -23.50 21.32
CA SER A 794 29.94 -23.98 20.00
C SER A 794 29.26 -22.91 19.14
N VAL A 795 28.55 -21.96 19.77
CA VAL A 795 27.76 -20.91 19.09
C VAL A 795 28.41 -19.53 19.09
N VAL A 796 29.59 -19.35 19.71
CA VAL A 796 30.34 -18.07 19.74
C VAL A 796 30.59 -17.50 18.35
N HIS A 797 30.82 -18.38 17.37
CA HIS A 797 31.07 -18.00 15.97
C HIS A 797 29.89 -18.30 15.04
N LEU A 798 28.71 -18.59 15.58
CA LEU A 798 27.54 -19.05 14.82
C LEU A 798 27.20 -18.12 13.65
N PHE A 799 27.09 -16.83 13.91
CA PHE A 799 26.77 -15.83 12.88
C PHE A 799 27.84 -15.77 11.79
N SER A 800 29.12 -15.65 12.18
CA SER A 800 30.25 -15.57 11.23
C SER A 800 30.44 -16.85 10.42
N LYS A 801 30.29 -18.03 11.03
CA LYS A 801 30.34 -19.32 10.32
C LYS A 801 29.20 -19.44 9.31
N THR A 802 27.99 -18.97 9.66
CA THR A 802 26.85 -18.97 8.72
C THR A 802 27.12 -18.06 7.52
N ILE A 803 27.80 -16.92 7.72
CA ILE A 803 28.26 -16.08 6.59
C ILE A 803 29.26 -16.84 5.70
N GLU A 804 30.23 -17.55 6.28
CA GLU A 804 31.18 -18.35 5.48
C GLU A 804 30.47 -19.44 4.67
N GLU A 805 29.45 -20.08 5.24
CA GLU A 805 28.61 -21.05 4.54
C GLU A 805 27.78 -20.41 3.42
N GLU A 806 27.19 -19.24 3.65
CA GLU A 806 26.49 -18.46 2.62
C GLU A 806 27.42 -18.10 1.46
N LEU A 807 28.65 -17.64 1.75
CA LEU A 807 29.63 -17.31 0.70
C LEU A 807 30.03 -18.55 -0.12
N LYS A 808 30.05 -19.73 0.48
CA LYS A 808 30.24 -21.00 -0.26
C LYS A 808 29.05 -21.29 -1.17
N VAL A 809 27.82 -20.99 -0.74
CA VAL A 809 26.62 -21.11 -1.58
C VAL A 809 26.70 -20.17 -2.79
N TYR A 810 27.15 -18.93 -2.61
CA TYR A 810 27.33 -17.95 -3.70
C TYR A 810 28.30 -18.41 -4.80
N SER A 811 29.27 -19.26 -4.44
CA SER A 811 30.29 -19.77 -5.36
C SER A 811 29.86 -20.98 -6.19
N LYS A 812 28.77 -21.64 -5.82
CA LYS A 812 28.19 -22.80 -6.52
C LYS A 812 27.14 -22.37 -7.54
#